data_AF-A0A8S2M384-F1
#
_entry.id   AF-A0A8S2M384-F1
#
_cell.length_a   1.000
_cell.length_b   1.000
_cell.length_c   1.000
_cell.angle_alpha   90.00
_cell.angle_beta   90.00
_cell.angle_gamma   90.00
#
_symmetry.space_group_name_H-M   'P 1'
#
loop_
_entity.id
_entity.type
_entity.pdbx_description
1 polymer ?
#
loop_
_entity_poly.entity_id
_entity_poly.type
_entity_poly.pdbx_seq_one_letter_code
_entity_poly.pdbx_strand_id
1 'polypeptide(L)'
;MANSIETDSSTSAVSHDQDARAFYNNSRSHSLGQRNESKIFHMRNFNNWIKSTLINDYLERIRNEQSERSNKIHVFDMGCGKGGDQLKWHVGRVNYVTFADLAENSVKECEQRYRERQKYCNYKANFFPLDCTEELIRDKMDASEPCFDLVSTQFVLHYSFDKLKSADRFLRNAAEFLRVGGYFIGTTVNSCELVERCRNSPGQSISNDVFSVTFDASVDLSKKSNESIPLFGAKYHFTLDKVVDCPEYLVYFPLLEKIVQQSNSKSSMTRSKRLMNTKRQTVRRKPTYLSVSLNVNTNTKGGQVLAVGENGMTQLGLKSSIDQRKNPQPVLIPEPILQIAAGPLHTVCLTNQNNIYTFGCNDEHALGRQDDNNDEDDDDHGNIDPFGEVDLSQVMNEDDEKIIQIVAGDSHTLILSNIGKVYGSSNGVYGLVCKRKMAQCPVEISLPEKIVKIASGNDFVLLLSETGQVYSCGNGETGQLGRLNRYVSEDGRRGGIERLITPAPILYNRSSIKEKKLFFEDIFTGAHHYFLKVQGQSYILAGGLNNFHQIGLSSTESIFFPVHIPSLDGYKWKKFAGGLHHTIGLTVDGKVYAMGRCHEGQLGIEGLTTHLDKPTLIPNIPKAVDIACGNHVSFIIDEKGKVYSFGTGTSLQHGHGEDDVKTPRLMSSKYMDIKKIANITVGAQHTIFLTKE
;
A
#
# COMPACT_ATOMS: atom_id res chain seq x y z
N MET A 1 -40.72 45.07 -52.50
CA MET A 1 -39.30 45.44 -52.38
C MET A 1 -39.14 46.23 -51.10
N ALA A 2 -38.19 45.81 -50.26
CA ALA A 2 -37.65 46.48 -49.06
C ALA A 2 -38.66 47.06 -48.05
N ASN A 3 -38.82 46.35 -46.92
CA ASN A 3 -39.01 46.99 -45.61
C ASN A 3 -38.22 46.19 -44.56
N SER A 4 -37.40 46.94 -43.83
CA SER A 4 -36.58 46.55 -42.69
C SER A 4 -37.43 46.17 -41.48
N ILE A 5 -37.09 45.07 -40.82
CA ILE A 5 -37.43 44.82 -39.42
C ILE A 5 -36.13 44.39 -38.73
N GLU A 6 -35.59 45.30 -37.91
CA GLU A 6 -34.67 44.96 -36.82
C GLU A 6 -35.38 43.98 -35.89
N THR A 7 -34.77 42.84 -35.60
CA THR A 7 -35.15 42.00 -34.46
C THR A 7 -34.01 42.00 -33.47
N ASP A 8 -34.25 42.69 -32.36
CA ASP A 8 -33.57 42.57 -31.07
C ASP A 8 -33.13 41.13 -30.81
N SER A 9 -31.82 40.91 -30.65
CA SER A 9 -31.27 39.68 -30.07
C SER A 9 -30.96 39.92 -28.59
N SER A 10 -31.99 40.26 -27.81
CA SER A 10 -31.97 40.02 -26.38
C SER A 10 -32.34 38.55 -26.12
N THR A 11 -31.48 37.61 -26.54
CA THR A 11 -31.54 36.24 -26.03
C THR A 11 -31.00 36.24 -24.61
N SER A 12 -31.92 36.32 -23.65
CA SER A 12 -31.67 36.01 -22.25
C SER A 12 -30.86 34.73 -22.15
N ALA A 13 -29.69 34.79 -21.49
CA ALA A 13 -28.92 33.62 -21.12
C ALA A 13 -29.77 32.71 -20.21
N VAL A 14 -30.41 31.72 -20.81
CA VAL A 14 -31.15 30.65 -20.12
C VAL A 14 -30.10 29.84 -19.34
N SER A 15 -30.22 29.79 -18.01
CA SER A 15 -29.25 29.12 -17.13
C SER A 15 -29.27 27.61 -17.35
N HIS A 16 -28.10 26.97 -17.50
CA HIS A 16 -27.93 25.53 -17.81
C HIS A 16 -28.64 24.54 -16.85
N ASP A 17 -28.92 24.92 -15.60
CA ASP A 17 -29.77 24.11 -14.71
C ASP A 17 -31.17 23.87 -15.29
N GLN A 18 -31.67 24.77 -16.15
CA GLN A 18 -32.95 24.62 -16.81
C GLN A 18 -32.94 23.48 -17.84
N ASP A 19 -31.82 23.19 -18.50
CA ASP A 19 -31.71 22.12 -19.50
C ASP A 19 -31.66 20.73 -18.85
N ALA A 20 -30.83 20.55 -17.81
CA ALA A 20 -30.78 19.29 -17.05
C ALA A 20 -32.09 19.03 -16.30
N ARG A 21 -32.67 20.07 -15.68
CA ARG A 21 -33.98 20.00 -15.02
C ARG A 21 -35.09 19.66 -16.02
N ALA A 22 -35.11 20.25 -17.21
CA ALA A 22 -36.09 19.95 -18.26
C ALA A 22 -35.94 18.52 -18.79
N PHE A 23 -34.71 18.06 -19.04
CA PHE A 23 -34.43 16.69 -19.49
C PHE A 23 -34.97 15.65 -18.51
N TYR A 24 -34.62 15.76 -17.22
CA TYR A 24 -35.08 14.80 -16.22
C TYR A 24 -36.57 14.91 -15.91
N ASN A 25 -37.16 16.12 -15.95
CA ASN A 25 -38.60 16.30 -15.77
C ASN A 25 -39.43 15.69 -16.92
N ASN A 26 -38.88 15.61 -18.13
CA ASN A 26 -39.55 15.11 -19.33
C ASN A 26 -39.22 13.63 -19.66
N SER A 27 -38.26 13.03 -18.95
CA SER A 27 -37.81 11.65 -19.19
C SER A 27 -38.82 10.60 -18.71
N ARG A 28 -39.41 9.84 -19.65
CA ARG A 28 -40.38 8.75 -19.37
C ARG A 28 -39.72 7.56 -18.67
N SER A 29 -40.45 6.92 -17.75
CA SER A 29 -40.00 5.69 -17.07
C SER A 29 -40.20 4.44 -17.96
N HIS A 30 -39.10 3.78 -18.34
CA HIS A 30 -39.15 2.45 -18.97
C HIS A 30 -39.49 1.35 -17.96
N SER A 31 -40.30 0.37 -18.37
CA SER A 31 -40.68 -0.80 -17.56
C SER A 31 -39.49 -1.71 -17.25
N LEU A 32 -39.58 -2.55 -16.21
CA LEU A 32 -38.53 -3.51 -15.84
C LEU A 32 -38.14 -4.45 -17.00
N GLY A 33 -39.11 -4.87 -17.83
CA GLY A 33 -38.87 -5.71 -19.01
C GLY A 33 -38.04 -5.00 -20.09
N GLN A 34 -38.38 -3.75 -20.42
CA GLN A 34 -37.63 -2.94 -21.40
C GLN A 34 -36.21 -2.58 -20.92
N ARG A 35 -35.94 -2.62 -19.61
CA ARG A 35 -34.60 -2.35 -19.06
C ARG A 35 -33.63 -3.52 -19.25
N ASN A 36 -34.11 -4.75 -19.36
CA ASN A 36 -33.28 -5.94 -19.57
C ASN A 36 -32.76 -6.03 -21.01
N GLU A 37 -33.42 -5.37 -21.96
CA GLU A 37 -33.08 -5.35 -23.39
C GLU A 37 -32.17 -4.15 -23.76
N SER A 38 -31.83 -3.28 -22.80
CA SER A 38 -31.00 -2.10 -23.03
C SER A 38 -29.53 -2.46 -23.21
N LYS A 39 -28.83 -1.84 -24.18
CA LYS A 39 -27.39 -2.05 -24.42
C LYS A 39 -26.53 -1.73 -23.19
N ILE A 40 -27.03 -0.87 -22.29
CA ILE A 40 -26.35 -0.46 -21.06
C ILE A 40 -26.77 -1.23 -19.81
N PHE A 41 -27.49 -2.34 -19.95
CA PHE A 41 -27.96 -3.17 -18.83
C PHE A 41 -26.84 -3.58 -17.87
N HIS A 42 -25.76 -4.17 -18.40
CA HIS A 42 -24.63 -4.63 -17.58
C HIS A 42 -23.90 -3.47 -16.88
N MET A 43 -23.71 -2.35 -17.57
CA MET A 43 -23.08 -1.16 -16.98
C MET A 43 -23.94 -0.58 -15.85
N ARG A 44 -25.26 -0.50 -16.02
CA ARG A 44 -26.18 -0.07 -14.95
C ARG A 44 -26.12 -1.00 -13.73
N ASN A 45 -26.04 -2.31 -13.94
CA ASN A 45 -25.90 -3.26 -12.84
C ASN A 45 -24.56 -3.09 -12.12
N PHE A 46 -23.47 -2.89 -12.86
CA PHE A 46 -22.16 -2.62 -12.29
C PHE A 46 -22.15 -1.31 -11.47
N ASN A 47 -22.69 -0.22 -12.03
CA ASN A 47 -22.80 1.05 -11.30
C ASN A 47 -23.68 0.91 -10.05
N ASN A 48 -24.79 0.18 -10.13
CA ASN A 48 -25.62 -0.10 -8.95
C ASN A 48 -24.88 -0.93 -7.90
N TRP A 49 -24.05 -1.89 -8.31
CA TRP A 49 -23.22 -2.68 -7.41
C TRP A 49 -22.16 -1.80 -6.71
N ILE A 50 -21.45 -0.94 -7.45
CA ILE A 50 -20.51 0.05 -6.87
C ILE A 50 -21.21 0.88 -5.79
N LYS A 51 -22.39 1.43 -6.10
CA LYS A 51 -23.18 2.21 -5.13
C LYS A 51 -23.54 1.40 -3.90
N SER A 52 -24.02 0.16 -4.06
CA SER A 52 -24.34 -0.74 -2.94
C SER A 52 -23.13 -1.00 -2.05
N THR A 53 -21.98 -1.33 -2.65
CA THR A 53 -20.75 -1.64 -1.91
C THR A 53 -20.25 -0.42 -1.14
N LEU A 54 -20.20 0.75 -1.79
CA LEU A 54 -19.77 2.00 -1.18
C LEU A 54 -20.69 2.41 -0.02
N ILE A 55 -22.01 2.36 -0.24
CA ILE A 55 -22.99 2.69 0.81
C ILE A 55 -22.86 1.72 2.00
N ASN A 56 -22.78 0.41 1.74
CA ASN A 56 -22.70 -0.57 2.83
C ASN A 56 -21.40 -0.44 3.64
N ASP A 57 -20.24 -0.26 2.99
CA ASP A 57 -18.96 -0.08 3.68
C ASP A 57 -19.02 1.11 4.65
N TYR A 58 -19.53 2.26 4.19
CA TYR A 58 -19.60 3.44 5.06
C TYR A 58 -20.69 3.35 6.13
N LEU A 59 -21.82 2.69 5.87
CA LEU A 59 -22.82 2.43 6.91
C LEU A 59 -22.28 1.48 8.00
N GLU A 60 -21.49 0.47 7.62
CA GLU A 60 -20.80 -0.39 8.58
C GLU A 60 -19.75 0.37 9.40
N ARG A 61 -18.96 1.23 8.75
CA ARG A 61 -18.02 2.13 9.46
C ARG A 61 -18.73 3.01 10.48
N ILE A 62 -19.83 3.65 10.09
CA ILE A 62 -20.64 4.48 11.00
C ILE A 62 -21.10 3.66 12.22
N ARG A 63 -21.63 2.45 12.00
CA ARG A 63 -22.06 1.57 13.10
C ARG A 63 -20.91 1.21 14.04
N ASN A 64 -19.77 0.84 13.48
CA ASN A 64 -18.60 0.43 14.24
C ASN A 64 -18.00 1.58 15.06
N GLU A 65 -18.22 2.83 14.62
CA GLU A 65 -17.72 4.03 15.31
C GLU A 65 -18.68 4.61 16.36
N GLN A 66 -19.95 4.19 16.36
CA GLN A 66 -21.00 4.70 17.25
C GLN A 66 -21.08 4.00 18.64
N SER A 67 -20.02 3.35 19.13
CA SER A 67 -20.01 2.48 20.33
C SER A 67 -20.56 3.06 21.65
N GLU A 68 -20.82 4.37 21.74
CA GLU A 68 -21.41 5.04 22.92
C GLU A 68 -22.65 5.91 22.59
N ARG A 69 -23.20 5.83 21.37
CA ARG A 69 -24.31 6.69 20.91
C ARG A 69 -25.46 5.87 20.35
N SER A 70 -26.65 6.48 20.36
CA SER A 70 -27.88 5.96 19.74
C SER A 70 -27.58 5.28 18.40
N ASN A 71 -27.99 4.02 18.23
CA ASN A 71 -27.92 3.18 17.01
C ASN A 71 -28.67 3.75 15.78
N LYS A 72 -28.94 5.06 15.75
CA LYS A 72 -29.69 5.72 14.69
C LYS A 72 -28.74 6.33 13.66
N ILE A 73 -28.94 5.98 12.40
CA ILE A 73 -28.18 6.50 11.27
C ILE A 73 -29.07 7.42 10.43
N HIS A 74 -28.62 8.65 10.20
CA HIS A 74 -29.33 9.61 9.36
C HIS A 74 -28.52 9.95 8.11
N VAL A 75 -29.18 9.95 6.94
CA VAL A 75 -28.53 10.11 5.64
C VAL A 75 -29.08 11.33 4.91
N PHE A 76 -28.21 12.04 4.21
CA PHE A 76 -28.59 12.99 3.18
C PHE A 76 -28.23 12.44 1.80
N ASP A 77 -29.22 12.17 0.97
CA ASP A 77 -29.07 11.67 -0.40
C ASP A 77 -29.21 12.84 -1.38
N MET A 78 -28.08 13.41 -1.78
CA MET A 78 -27.96 14.57 -2.66
C MET A 78 -27.92 14.12 -4.13
N GLY A 79 -28.87 14.60 -4.93
CA GLY A 79 -29.09 14.12 -6.29
C GLY A 79 -29.75 12.74 -6.31
N CYS A 80 -30.82 12.58 -5.54
CA CYS A 80 -31.47 11.28 -5.36
C CYS A 80 -32.15 10.72 -6.62
N GLY A 81 -32.35 11.58 -7.63
CA GLY A 81 -33.16 11.30 -8.81
C GLY A 81 -34.54 10.75 -8.43
N LYS A 82 -34.99 9.75 -9.19
CA LYS A 82 -36.26 9.04 -8.97
C LYS A 82 -36.21 8.02 -7.80
N GLY A 83 -35.28 8.16 -6.85
CA GLY A 83 -35.16 7.28 -5.68
C GLY A 83 -34.53 5.91 -5.96
N GLY A 84 -33.47 5.87 -6.77
CA GLY A 84 -32.81 4.61 -7.17
C GLY A 84 -32.11 3.87 -6.02
N ASP A 85 -31.75 4.58 -4.95
CA ASP A 85 -30.97 4.05 -3.83
C ASP A 85 -31.80 3.79 -2.55
N GLN A 86 -33.12 4.01 -2.61
CA GLN A 86 -34.05 3.78 -1.48
C GLN A 86 -33.94 2.38 -0.83
N LEU A 87 -33.79 1.33 -1.64
CA LEU A 87 -33.63 -0.04 -1.13
C LEU A 87 -32.26 -0.25 -0.48
N LYS A 88 -31.22 0.48 -0.92
CA LYS A 88 -29.89 0.43 -0.30
C LYS A 88 -29.94 1.04 1.10
N TRP A 89 -30.66 2.15 1.27
CA TRP A 89 -30.92 2.75 2.57
C TRP A 89 -31.74 1.84 3.49
N HIS A 90 -32.73 1.14 2.94
CA HIS A 90 -33.50 0.15 3.69
C HIS A 90 -32.63 -1.06 4.15
N VAL A 91 -31.92 -1.71 3.23
CA VAL A 91 -31.00 -2.83 3.53
C VAL A 91 -29.92 -2.36 4.51
N GLY A 92 -29.44 -1.14 4.30
CA GLY A 92 -28.53 -0.44 5.17
C GLY A 92 -29.15 0.05 6.48
N ARG A 93 -30.35 -0.38 6.87
CA ARG A 93 -31.05 -0.13 8.14
C ARG A 93 -30.83 1.28 8.71
N VAL A 94 -30.98 2.29 7.87
CA VAL A 94 -30.93 3.69 8.31
C VAL A 94 -32.23 4.06 9.01
N ASN A 95 -32.27 5.20 9.69
CA ASN A 95 -33.42 5.65 10.48
C ASN A 95 -34.10 6.87 9.87
N TYR A 96 -33.34 7.70 9.18
CA TYR A 96 -33.82 8.92 8.54
C TYR A 96 -33.07 9.17 7.24
N VAL A 97 -33.77 9.55 6.17
CA VAL A 97 -33.16 9.93 4.90
C VAL A 97 -33.78 11.22 4.38
N THR A 98 -32.96 12.24 4.16
CA THR A 98 -33.35 13.42 3.39
C THR A 98 -32.98 13.21 1.94
N PHE A 99 -33.95 13.28 1.04
CA PHE A 99 -33.76 13.18 -0.40
C PHE A 99 -33.84 14.59 -1.01
N ALA A 100 -32.81 14.99 -1.75
CA ALA A 100 -32.81 16.25 -2.50
C ALA A 100 -32.41 16.02 -3.95
N ASP A 101 -33.12 16.67 -4.87
CA ASP A 101 -32.80 16.65 -6.30
C ASP A 101 -33.29 17.94 -6.96
N LEU A 102 -32.60 18.37 -8.03
CA LEU A 102 -32.95 19.54 -8.82
C LEU A 102 -34.32 19.37 -9.53
N ALA A 103 -34.64 18.15 -9.96
CA ALA A 103 -35.85 17.87 -10.73
C ALA A 103 -37.04 17.53 -9.81
N GLU A 104 -37.98 18.47 -9.67
CA GLU A 104 -39.18 18.31 -8.85
C GLU A 104 -40.00 17.04 -9.19
N ASN A 105 -40.14 16.69 -10.47
CA ASN A 105 -40.85 15.48 -10.87
C ASN A 105 -40.10 14.22 -10.40
N SER A 106 -38.76 14.22 -10.44
CA SER A 106 -37.94 13.12 -9.91
C SER A 106 -38.13 12.95 -8.41
N VAL A 107 -38.19 14.06 -7.67
CA VAL A 107 -38.46 14.04 -6.21
C VAL A 107 -39.87 13.52 -5.91
N LYS A 108 -40.90 13.95 -6.67
CA LYS A 108 -42.28 13.42 -6.52
C LYS A 108 -42.35 11.91 -6.82
N GLU A 109 -41.66 11.44 -7.85
CA GLU A 109 -41.55 10.00 -8.15
C GLU A 109 -40.80 9.23 -7.05
N CYS A 110 -39.74 9.82 -6.50
CA CYS A 110 -38.99 9.28 -5.36
C CYS A 110 -39.93 9.12 -4.15
N GLU A 111 -40.69 10.16 -3.81
CA GLU A 111 -41.67 10.15 -2.72
C GLU A 111 -42.76 9.10 -2.95
N GLN A 112 -43.32 9.02 -4.16
CA GLN A 112 -44.33 8.01 -4.50
C GLN A 112 -43.78 6.58 -4.31
N ARG A 113 -42.58 6.28 -4.81
CA ARG A 113 -41.93 4.96 -4.64
C ARG A 113 -41.67 4.63 -3.18
N TYR A 114 -41.30 5.62 -2.38
CA TYR A 114 -41.11 5.44 -0.94
C TYR A 114 -42.45 5.09 -0.25
N ARG A 115 -43.55 5.81 -0.58
CA ARG A 115 -44.89 5.53 -0.06
C ARG A 115 -45.39 4.14 -0.44
N GLU A 116 -45.20 3.72 -1.70
CA GLU A 116 -45.55 2.37 -2.18
C GLU A 116 -44.77 1.26 -1.44
N ARG A 117 -43.53 1.55 -1.04
CA ARG A 117 -42.62 0.61 -0.36
C ARG A 117 -42.61 0.76 1.16
N GLN A 118 -43.45 1.62 1.74
CA GLN A 118 -43.45 1.94 3.17
C GLN A 118 -43.74 0.70 4.04
N LYS A 119 -44.43 -0.31 3.49
CA LYS A 119 -44.62 -1.62 4.15
C LYS A 119 -43.31 -2.35 4.49
N TYR A 120 -42.23 -2.04 3.78
CA TYR A 120 -40.93 -2.70 3.95
C TYR A 120 -39.81 -1.70 4.31
N CYS A 121 -39.93 -0.41 3.97
CA CYS A 121 -38.91 0.60 4.29
C CYS A 121 -39.02 1.13 5.73
N ASN A 122 -38.15 0.64 6.62
CA ASN A 122 -38.14 0.98 8.05
C ASN A 122 -37.39 2.29 8.41
N TYR A 123 -37.42 3.32 7.56
CA TYR A 123 -36.83 4.64 7.84
C TYR A 123 -37.80 5.77 7.55
N LYS A 124 -37.67 6.90 8.25
CA LYS A 124 -38.41 8.15 7.95
C LYS A 124 -37.72 8.90 6.81
N ALA A 125 -38.49 9.62 5.99
CA ALA A 125 -37.91 10.34 4.86
C ALA A 125 -38.54 11.72 4.63
N ASN A 126 -37.71 12.67 4.20
CA ASN A 126 -38.09 13.99 3.71
C ASN A 126 -37.66 14.15 2.24
N PHE A 127 -38.40 14.95 1.48
CA PHE A 127 -38.23 15.10 0.04
C PHE A 127 -38.21 16.59 -0.34
N PHE A 128 -37.10 17.05 -0.89
CA PHE A 128 -36.89 18.45 -1.24
C PHE A 128 -36.52 18.59 -2.73
N PRO A 129 -37.39 19.19 -3.55
CA PRO A 129 -36.97 19.81 -4.80
C PRO A 129 -36.03 20.96 -4.46
N LEU A 130 -34.72 20.75 -4.65
CA LEU A 130 -33.67 21.64 -4.19
C LEU A 130 -32.51 21.62 -5.17
N ASP A 131 -32.18 22.78 -5.72
CA ASP A 131 -30.93 22.96 -6.44
C ASP A 131 -29.78 23.08 -5.44
N CYS A 132 -29.04 21.99 -5.24
CA CYS A 132 -27.92 21.98 -4.31
C CYS A 132 -26.74 22.88 -4.74
N THR A 133 -26.74 23.41 -5.96
CA THR A 133 -25.68 24.30 -6.48
C THR A 133 -26.00 25.78 -6.28
N GLU A 134 -27.27 26.16 -6.11
CA GLU A 134 -27.68 27.56 -5.91
C GLU A 134 -28.39 27.81 -4.57
N GLU A 135 -29.20 26.86 -4.10
CA GLU A 135 -29.97 26.95 -2.85
C GLU A 135 -29.24 26.29 -1.67
N LEU A 136 -29.59 26.64 -0.42
CA LEU A 136 -29.10 25.97 0.78
C LEU A 136 -30.15 25.04 1.39
N ILE A 137 -29.75 23.83 1.75
CA ILE A 137 -30.61 22.84 2.43
C ILE A 137 -31.13 23.36 3.78
N ARG A 138 -30.37 24.24 4.44
CA ARG A 138 -30.76 24.90 5.71
C ARG A 138 -32.02 25.74 5.61
N ASP A 139 -32.35 26.20 4.40
CA ASP A 139 -33.51 27.05 4.17
C ASP A 139 -34.78 26.20 3.94
N LYS A 140 -34.62 24.87 3.77
CA LYS A 140 -35.73 23.90 3.62
C LYS A 140 -35.92 23.01 4.85
N MET A 141 -34.85 22.67 5.55
CA MET A 141 -34.89 21.84 6.76
C MET A 141 -35.23 22.63 8.02
N ASP A 142 -36.12 22.10 8.84
CA ASP A 142 -36.39 22.67 10.16
C ASP A 142 -35.16 22.49 11.08
N ALA A 143 -34.88 23.47 11.95
CA ALA A 143 -33.76 23.38 12.91
C ALA A 143 -33.89 22.22 13.91
N SER A 144 -35.09 21.66 14.07
CA SER A 144 -35.38 20.46 14.86
C SER A 144 -35.07 19.14 14.14
N GLU A 145 -34.82 19.15 12.84
CA GLU A 145 -34.41 17.96 12.09
C GLU A 145 -33.00 17.50 12.49
N PRO A 146 -32.74 16.18 12.46
CA PRO A 146 -31.51 15.66 12.99
C PRO A 146 -30.33 15.84 12.02
N CYS A 147 -29.13 16.03 12.57
CA CYS A 147 -27.89 16.04 11.78
C CYS A 147 -27.57 14.67 11.15
N PHE A 148 -26.91 14.70 10.00
CA PHE A 148 -26.57 13.52 9.21
C PHE A 148 -25.31 12.82 9.73
N ASP A 149 -25.27 11.50 9.60
CA ASP A 149 -24.08 10.65 9.70
C ASP A 149 -23.34 10.52 8.36
N LEU A 150 -24.12 10.50 7.28
CA LEU A 150 -23.66 10.21 5.94
C LEU A 150 -24.33 11.18 4.97
N VAL A 151 -23.54 11.79 4.09
CA VAL A 151 -24.03 12.45 2.89
C VAL A 151 -23.56 11.65 1.68
N SER A 152 -24.48 11.30 0.79
CA SER A 152 -24.23 10.53 -0.43
C SER A 152 -24.56 11.35 -1.66
N THR A 153 -23.66 11.37 -2.65
CA THR A 153 -23.85 12.03 -3.95
C THR A 153 -23.38 11.11 -5.09
N GLN A 154 -24.30 10.38 -5.71
CA GLN A 154 -23.95 9.36 -6.69
C GLN A 154 -24.16 9.88 -8.12
N PHE A 155 -23.07 10.02 -8.89
CA PHE A 155 -23.09 10.47 -10.29
C PHE A 155 -23.74 11.85 -10.53
N VAL A 156 -23.62 12.79 -9.58
CA VAL A 156 -24.15 14.16 -9.74
C VAL A 156 -23.14 15.27 -9.42
N LEU A 157 -21.97 14.93 -8.85
CA LEU A 157 -21.01 15.93 -8.38
C LEU A 157 -20.52 16.84 -9.53
N HIS A 158 -20.38 16.30 -10.74
CA HIS A 158 -19.91 17.03 -11.91
C HIS A 158 -20.81 18.22 -12.29
N TYR A 159 -22.11 18.20 -12.00
CA TYR A 159 -22.99 19.34 -12.28
C TYR A 159 -22.62 20.59 -11.47
N SER A 160 -21.95 20.44 -10.32
CA SER A 160 -21.56 21.57 -9.48
C SER A 160 -20.30 22.31 -9.97
N PHE A 161 -19.56 21.77 -10.93
CA PHE A 161 -18.23 22.28 -11.33
C PHE A 161 -18.25 23.30 -12.48
N ASP A 162 -19.42 23.86 -12.83
CA ASP A 162 -19.52 25.01 -13.76
C ASP A 162 -18.71 26.22 -13.23
N LYS A 163 -18.96 26.59 -11.97
CA LYS A 163 -18.36 27.78 -11.34
C LYS A 163 -17.96 27.47 -9.91
N LEU A 164 -16.92 28.15 -9.41
CA LEU A 164 -16.48 28.01 -8.01
C LEU A 164 -17.63 28.21 -7.01
N LYS A 165 -18.51 29.19 -7.24
CA LYS A 165 -19.66 29.48 -6.36
C LYS A 165 -20.61 28.29 -6.27
N SER A 166 -20.89 27.62 -7.39
CA SER A 166 -21.77 26.46 -7.48
C SER A 166 -21.16 25.25 -6.78
N ALA A 167 -19.86 24.99 -6.97
CA ALA A 167 -19.12 23.93 -6.28
C ALA A 167 -19.03 24.18 -4.76
N ASP A 168 -18.76 25.42 -4.35
CA ASP A 168 -18.73 25.82 -2.93
C ASP A 168 -20.10 25.63 -2.27
N ARG A 169 -21.18 26.04 -2.95
CA ARG A 169 -22.56 25.85 -2.46
C ARG A 169 -22.90 24.37 -2.31
N PHE A 170 -22.59 23.56 -3.31
CA PHE A 170 -22.85 22.13 -3.29
C PHE A 170 -22.13 21.43 -2.13
N LEU A 171 -20.83 21.70 -1.95
CA LEU A 171 -20.05 21.14 -0.85
C LEU A 171 -20.46 21.69 0.50
N ARG A 172 -20.93 22.95 0.56
CA ARG A 172 -21.50 23.52 1.78
C ARG A 172 -22.78 22.80 2.20
N ASN A 173 -23.69 22.50 1.26
CA ASN A 173 -24.88 21.70 1.54
C ASN A 173 -24.52 20.31 2.08
N ALA A 174 -23.49 19.68 1.52
CA ALA A 174 -22.99 18.39 2.01
C ALA A 174 -22.43 18.48 3.44
N ALA A 175 -21.77 19.59 3.80
CA ALA A 175 -21.11 19.75 5.09
C ALA A 175 -22.01 20.32 6.20
N GLU A 176 -23.03 21.12 5.86
CA GLU A 176 -23.72 21.99 6.82
C GLU A 176 -24.43 21.26 7.96
N PHE A 177 -25.12 20.15 7.66
CA PHE A 177 -25.76 19.29 8.64
C PHE A 177 -25.02 17.98 8.88
N LEU A 178 -23.84 17.80 8.27
CA LEU A 178 -23.01 16.64 8.54
C LEU A 178 -22.35 16.79 9.91
N ARG A 179 -22.54 15.80 10.77
CA ARG A 179 -21.93 15.82 12.10
C ARG A 179 -20.40 15.76 11.99
N VAL A 180 -19.72 16.26 13.02
CA VAL A 180 -18.27 16.04 13.16
C VAL A 180 -18.00 14.54 13.24
N GLY A 181 -17.15 14.03 12.34
CA GLY A 181 -16.88 12.61 12.17
C GLY A 181 -17.87 11.86 11.27
N GLY A 182 -18.83 12.56 10.65
CA GLY A 182 -19.66 12.00 9.59
C GLY A 182 -18.92 11.90 8.25
N TYR A 183 -19.51 11.17 7.31
CA TYR A 183 -18.90 10.84 6.03
C TYR A 183 -19.61 11.53 4.86
N PHE A 184 -18.81 11.97 3.88
CA PHE A 184 -19.29 12.40 2.57
C PHE A 184 -18.77 11.41 1.53
N ILE A 185 -19.69 10.74 0.83
CA ILE A 185 -19.36 9.73 -0.18
C ILE A 185 -19.98 10.11 -1.52
N GLY A 186 -19.31 9.76 -2.61
CA GLY A 186 -19.87 9.98 -3.93
C GLY A 186 -19.11 9.28 -5.04
N THR A 187 -19.71 9.28 -6.22
CA THR A 187 -19.11 8.77 -7.46
C THR A 187 -19.11 9.86 -8.52
N THR A 188 -18.04 9.92 -9.29
CA THR A 188 -17.91 10.77 -10.47
C THR A 188 -16.98 10.11 -11.49
N VAL A 189 -16.98 10.61 -12.71
CA VAL A 189 -16.08 10.14 -13.77
C VAL A 189 -14.65 10.56 -13.44
N ASN A 190 -13.68 9.67 -13.72
CA ASN A 190 -12.26 10.01 -13.59
C ASN A 190 -11.87 11.00 -14.69
N SER A 191 -11.69 12.27 -14.31
CA SER A 191 -11.38 13.36 -15.25
C SER A 191 -10.02 13.19 -15.93
N CYS A 192 -9.01 12.67 -15.24
CA CYS A 192 -7.70 12.41 -15.82
C CYS A 192 -7.77 11.35 -16.91
N GLU A 193 -8.47 10.24 -16.65
CA GLU A 193 -8.67 9.16 -17.63
C GLU A 193 -9.49 9.65 -18.83
N LEU A 194 -10.52 10.46 -18.59
CA LEU A 194 -11.37 11.01 -19.64
C LEU A 194 -10.57 11.91 -20.59
N VAL A 195 -9.80 12.85 -20.02
CA VAL A 195 -8.94 13.77 -20.79
C VAL A 195 -7.87 12.99 -21.57
N GLU A 196 -7.21 12.02 -20.95
CA GLU A 196 -6.15 11.25 -21.58
C GLU A 196 -6.67 10.41 -22.75
N ARG A 197 -7.84 9.76 -22.60
CA ARG A 197 -8.46 9.01 -23.69
C ARG A 197 -8.88 9.90 -24.84
N CYS A 198 -9.48 11.05 -24.56
CA CYS A 198 -9.86 12.01 -25.60
C CYS A 198 -8.64 12.55 -26.34
N ARG A 199 -7.57 12.93 -25.63
CA ARG A 199 -6.31 13.40 -26.25
C ARG A 199 -5.70 12.41 -27.23
N ASN A 200 -5.75 11.13 -26.87
CA ASN A 200 -5.19 10.05 -27.68
C ASN A 200 -6.13 9.55 -28.78
N SER A 201 -7.34 10.12 -28.88
CA SER A 201 -8.33 9.73 -29.87
C SER A 201 -8.37 10.70 -31.06
N PRO A 202 -8.50 10.20 -32.30
CA PRO A 202 -8.69 11.04 -33.47
C PRO A 202 -9.87 11.99 -33.29
N GLY A 203 -9.66 13.30 -33.50
CA GLY A 203 -10.71 14.31 -33.36
C GLY A 203 -11.04 14.70 -31.91
N GLN A 204 -10.24 14.27 -30.92
CA GLN A 204 -10.39 14.64 -29.50
C GLN A 204 -11.73 14.22 -28.86
N SER A 205 -12.40 13.25 -29.45
CA SER A 205 -13.66 12.67 -28.98
C SER A 205 -13.52 11.16 -28.83
N ILE A 206 -14.22 10.57 -27.85
CA ILE A 206 -14.33 9.11 -27.73
C ILE A 206 -15.78 8.71 -27.93
N SER A 207 -16.03 7.73 -28.80
CA SER A 207 -17.39 7.25 -29.04
C SER A 207 -17.41 5.79 -29.50
N ASN A 208 -18.56 5.16 -29.31
CA ASN A 208 -18.93 3.87 -29.90
C ASN A 208 -20.46 3.79 -30.06
N ASP A 209 -20.98 2.62 -30.41
CA ASP A 209 -22.42 2.38 -30.61
C ASP A 209 -23.30 2.54 -29.36
N VAL A 210 -22.70 2.88 -28.21
CA VAL A 210 -23.35 2.97 -26.89
C VAL A 210 -23.16 4.33 -26.25
N PHE A 211 -22.01 4.98 -26.39
CA PHE A 211 -21.75 6.30 -25.79
C PHE A 211 -20.91 7.21 -26.67
N SER A 212 -20.99 8.51 -26.43
CA SER A 212 -20.03 9.49 -26.97
C SER A 212 -19.64 10.52 -25.92
N VAL A 213 -18.40 10.98 -25.98
CA VAL A 213 -17.88 12.12 -25.22
C VAL A 213 -17.17 13.07 -26.16
N THR A 214 -17.57 14.34 -26.11
CA THR A 214 -16.94 15.42 -26.86
C THR A 214 -16.76 16.64 -25.96
N PHE A 215 -15.57 17.21 -25.93
CA PHE A 215 -15.30 18.42 -25.17
C PHE A 215 -15.83 19.66 -25.88
N ASP A 216 -16.26 20.65 -25.10
CA ASP A 216 -16.69 21.93 -25.65
C ASP A 216 -15.48 22.74 -26.14
N ALA A 217 -15.70 23.72 -27.01
CA ALA A 217 -14.62 24.52 -27.62
C ALA A 217 -13.77 25.29 -26.57
N SER A 218 -14.30 25.46 -25.36
CA SER A 218 -13.59 26.06 -24.22
C SER A 218 -12.48 25.17 -23.63
N VAL A 219 -12.41 23.89 -24.02
CA VAL A 219 -11.41 22.93 -23.53
C VAL A 219 -10.50 22.50 -24.69
N ASP A 220 -9.34 23.14 -24.77
CA ASP A 220 -8.32 22.83 -25.78
C ASP A 220 -7.48 21.61 -25.36
N LEU A 221 -7.81 20.45 -25.93
CA LEU A 221 -7.09 19.20 -25.72
C LEU A 221 -5.90 18.99 -26.66
N SER A 222 -5.64 19.92 -27.60
CA SER A 222 -4.51 19.77 -28.55
C SER A 222 -3.16 20.00 -27.87
N LYS A 223 -3.16 20.76 -26.77
CA LYS A 223 -1.98 21.04 -25.97
C LYS A 223 -1.70 19.88 -25.01
N LYS A 224 -0.44 19.45 -24.98
CA LYS A 224 0.04 18.45 -24.00
C LYS A 224 0.02 18.97 -22.56
N SER A 225 0.06 20.27 -22.34
CA SER A 225 0.00 20.85 -20.99
C SER A 225 -1.43 20.86 -20.46
N ASN A 226 -1.61 20.48 -19.19
CA ASN A 226 -2.90 20.59 -18.49
C ASN A 226 -3.27 22.04 -18.11
N GLU A 227 -2.35 22.99 -18.26
CA GLU A 227 -2.55 24.40 -17.92
C GLU A 227 -3.63 25.09 -18.76
N SER A 228 -3.99 24.53 -19.92
CA SER A 228 -5.05 25.05 -20.79
C SER A 228 -6.46 24.63 -20.40
N ILE A 229 -6.62 23.65 -19.49
CA ILE A 229 -7.94 23.16 -19.07
C ILE A 229 -8.42 23.96 -17.87
N PRO A 230 -9.58 24.63 -17.94
CA PRO A 230 -10.05 25.45 -16.83
C PRO A 230 -10.46 24.59 -15.62
N LEU A 231 -10.13 25.06 -14.43
CA LEU A 231 -10.41 24.35 -13.16
C LEU A 231 -11.91 24.27 -12.83
N PHE A 232 -12.71 25.20 -13.37
CA PHE A 232 -14.17 25.22 -13.33
C PHE A 232 -14.67 25.55 -14.74
N GLY A 233 -15.82 25.00 -15.13
CA GLY A 233 -16.42 25.27 -16.43
C GLY A 233 -15.79 24.47 -17.58
N ALA A 234 -14.90 23.51 -17.30
CA ALA A 234 -14.38 22.56 -18.28
C ALA A 234 -15.48 21.58 -18.70
N LYS A 235 -16.27 22.00 -19.68
CA LYS A 235 -17.49 21.33 -20.11
C LYS A 235 -17.20 20.25 -21.15
N TYR A 236 -17.88 19.12 -21.01
CA TYR A 236 -17.95 18.08 -22.02
C TYR A 236 -19.37 17.60 -22.18
N HIS A 237 -19.69 17.12 -23.37
CA HIS A 237 -20.98 16.56 -23.72
C HIS A 237 -20.87 15.03 -23.68
N PHE A 238 -21.72 14.40 -22.87
CA PHE A 238 -21.79 12.95 -22.74
C PHE A 238 -23.14 12.43 -23.21
N THR A 239 -23.12 11.50 -24.16
CA THR A 239 -24.30 10.76 -24.59
C THR A 239 -24.17 9.30 -24.22
N LEU A 240 -25.27 8.68 -23.83
CA LEU A 240 -25.33 7.26 -23.47
C LEU A 240 -26.64 6.64 -23.92
N ASP A 241 -26.61 5.85 -25.00
CA ASP A 241 -27.70 5.02 -25.56
C ASP A 241 -29.12 5.57 -25.33
N LYS A 242 -29.38 6.83 -25.74
CA LYS A 242 -30.67 7.55 -25.61
C LYS A 242 -31.18 7.79 -24.17
N VAL A 243 -30.33 7.57 -23.16
CA VAL A 243 -30.65 7.63 -21.73
C VAL A 243 -30.11 8.90 -21.08
N VAL A 244 -28.95 9.36 -21.53
CA VAL A 244 -28.31 10.60 -21.06
C VAL A 244 -27.84 11.35 -22.28
N ASP A 245 -28.16 12.64 -22.31
CA ASP A 245 -27.75 13.59 -23.34
C ASP A 245 -27.66 14.98 -22.71
N CYS A 246 -26.66 15.17 -21.85
CA CYS A 246 -26.50 16.40 -21.08
C CYS A 246 -25.02 16.82 -20.97
N PRO A 247 -24.76 18.14 -20.89
CA PRO A 247 -23.43 18.62 -20.59
C PRO A 247 -23.03 18.32 -19.13
N GLU A 248 -21.79 17.90 -18.95
CA GLU A 248 -21.15 17.65 -17.65
C GLU A 248 -19.86 18.50 -17.53
N TYR A 249 -19.34 18.66 -16.32
CA TYR A 249 -18.09 19.38 -16.07
C TYR A 249 -17.02 18.47 -15.46
N LEU A 250 -15.77 18.65 -15.87
CA LEU A 250 -14.65 17.92 -15.29
C LEU A 250 -14.51 18.24 -13.79
N VAL A 251 -14.38 17.18 -12.99
CA VAL A 251 -14.05 17.28 -11.57
C VAL A 251 -12.59 16.95 -11.39
N TYR A 252 -11.74 17.96 -11.21
CA TYR A 252 -10.33 17.76 -10.87
C TYR A 252 -10.19 17.46 -9.38
N PHE A 253 -9.88 16.21 -9.04
CA PHE A 253 -9.92 15.73 -7.64
C PHE A 253 -9.01 16.51 -6.67
N PRO A 254 -7.77 16.89 -7.03
CA PRO A 254 -6.93 17.73 -6.17
C PRO A 254 -7.56 19.10 -5.86
N LEU A 255 -8.31 19.68 -6.80
CA LEU A 255 -9.06 20.91 -6.57
C LEU A 255 -10.24 20.66 -5.61
N LEU A 256 -10.99 19.58 -5.81
CA LEU A 256 -12.07 19.17 -4.91
C LEU A 256 -11.57 19.04 -3.46
N GLU A 257 -10.44 18.36 -3.25
CA GLU A 257 -9.80 18.21 -1.94
C GLU A 257 -9.44 19.57 -1.33
N LYS A 258 -8.88 20.47 -2.13
CA LYS A 258 -8.54 21.83 -1.69
C LYS A 258 -9.77 22.64 -1.25
N ILE A 259 -10.88 22.57 -1.99
CA ILE A 259 -12.13 23.26 -1.62
C ILE A 259 -12.66 22.69 -0.29
N VAL A 260 -12.69 21.36 -0.14
CA VAL A 260 -13.15 20.70 1.10
C VAL A 260 -12.28 21.09 2.30
N GLN A 261 -10.96 21.18 2.14
CA GLN A 261 -10.04 21.64 3.20
C GLN A 261 -10.28 23.10 3.61
N GLN A 262 -10.53 24.00 2.65
CA GLN A 262 -10.82 25.41 2.91
C GLN A 262 -12.17 25.60 3.62
N SER A 263 -13.19 24.84 3.23
CA SER A 263 -14.52 24.89 3.85
C SER A 263 -14.51 24.39 5.30
N ASN A 264 -13.70 23.38 5.61
CA ASN A 264 -13.48 22.91 6.99
C ASN A 264 -12.76 23.95 7.88
N SER A 265 -11.91 24.80 7.30
CA SER A 265 -11.22 25.87 8.03
C SER A 265 -12.17 27.04 8.37
N LYS A 266 -13.18 27.31 7.55
CA LYS A 266 -14.18 28.37 7.78
C LYS A 266 -15.33 27.94 8.72
N SER A 267 -15.74 26.66 8.71
CA SER A 267 -16.83 26.16 9.58
C SER A 267 -16.44 26.07 11.06
N SER A 268 -15.14 26.06 11.38
CA SER A 268 -14.59 26.09 12.73
C SER A 268 -14.91 27.38 13.52
N MET A 269 -15.37 28.46 12.88
CA MET A 269 -15.53 29.77 13.53
C MET A 269 -16.92 30.07 14.12
N THR A 270 -17.97 29.30 13.80
CA THR A 270 -19.36 29.70 14.14
C THR A 270 -20.07 28.83 15.18
N ARG A 271 -19.58 27.63 15.53
CA ARG A 271 -20.30 26.73 16.48
C ARG A 271 -19.65 26.55 17.85
N SER A 272 -18.46 27.12 18.09
CA SER A 272 -17.67 26.87 19.32
C SER A 272 -18.00 27.71 20.56
N LYS A 273 -19.05 28.56 20.55
CA LYS A 273 -19.34 29.45 21.70
C LYS A 273 -20.36 28.94 22.74
N ARG A 274 -20.98 27.77 22.58
CA ARG A 274 -22.07 27.35 23.50
C ARG A 274 -21.93 26.03 24.24
N LEU A 275 -20.77 25.36 24.21
CA LEU A 275 -20.52 24.14 25.00
C LEU A 275 -19.10 24.03 25.57
N MET A 276 -18.45 25.16 25.88
CA MET A 276 -17.23 25.16 26.71
C MET A 276 -17.59 25.44 28.17
N ASN A 277 -18.18 24.46 28.83
CA ASN A 277 -18.11 24.35 30.29
C ASN A 277 -18.10 22.88 30.70
N THR A 278 -17.07 22.17 30.25
CA THR A 278 -16.52 20.99 30.92
C THR A 278 -15.15 20.72 30.30
N LYS A 279 -14.09 21.21 30.96
CA LYS A 279 -12.71 20.90 30.61
C LYS A 279 -12.49 19.40 30.75
N ARG A 280 -12.40 18.67 29.64
CA ARG A 280 -11.47 17.54 29.53
C ARG A 280 -10.31 18.01 28.66
N GLN A 281 -9.14 18.18 29.27
CA GLN A 281 -7.89 18.40 28.56
C GLN A 281 -7.63 17.20 27.64
N THR A 282 -7.96 17.31 26.37
CA THR A 282 -7.37 16.45 25.34
C THR A 282 -6.06 17.09 24.92
N VAL A 283 -4.97 16.57 25.46
CA VAL A 283 -3.63 16.85 24.95
C VAL A 283 -3.58 16.38 23.50
N ARG A 284 -3.63 17.31 22.53
CA ARG A 284 -3.28 17.00 21.13
C ARG A 284 -1.79 16.63 21.12
N ARG A 285 -1.48 15.33 21.12
CA ARG A 285 -0.12 14.85 20.87
C ARG A 285 0.31 15.33 19.48
N LYS A 286 1.48 15.95 19.38
CA LYS A 286 2.12 16.23 18.08
C LYS A 286 2.33 14.90 17.34
N PRO A 287 2.21 14.85 16.00
CA PRO A 287 2.59 13.67 15.24
C PRO A 287 4.04 13.32 15.60
N THR A 288 4.24 12.08 16.04
CA THR A 288 5.56 11.56 16.40
C THR A 288 6.10 10.87 15.16
N TYR A 289 7.04 11.52 14.49
CA TYR A 289 7.73 10.94 13.35
C TYR A 289 8.83 10.02 13.85
N LEU A 290 8.95 8.84 13.24
CA LEU A 290 10.11 8.00 13.41
C LEU A 290 11.29 8.73 12.79
N SER A 291 12.36 8.90 13.57
CA SER A 291 13.62 9.40 13.04
C SER A 291 14.27 8.30 12.21
N VAL A 292 14.79 8.66 11.03
CA VAL A 292 15.78 7.86 10.33
C VAL A 292 16.93 7.61 11.31
N SER A 293 17.03 6.38 11.80
CA SER A 293 18.17 5.98 12.60
C SER A 293 19.29 5.75 11.61
N LEU A 294 20.28 6.65 11.56
CA LEU A 294 21.52 6.40 10.82
C LEU A 294 22.23 5.23 11.51
N ASN A 295 21.81 4.00 11.20
CA ASN A 295 22.48 2.77 11.65
C ASN A 295 23.83 2.60 10.97
N VAL A 296 24.09 3.37 9.91
CA VAL A 296 25.39 3.54 9.30
C VAL A 296 26.14 4.60 10.10
N ASN A 297 26.91 4.17 11.08
CA ASN A 297 27.84 5.05 11.78
C ASN A 297 28.95 5.42 10.77
N THR A 298 28.79 6.54 10.06
CA THR A 298 29.72 6.98 9.00
C THR A 298 31.15 7.25 9.51
N ASN A 299 31.39 7.14 10.82
CA ASN A 299 32.70 7.26 11.46
C ASN A 299 33.38 5.91 11.77
N THR A 300 32.78 4.76 11.44
CA THR A 300 33.47 3.45 11.52
C THR A 300 34.28 3.23 10.25
N LYS A 301 35.53 2.75 10.34
CA LYS A 301 36.35 2.62 9.13
C LYS A 301 35.95 1.42 8.26
N GLY A 302 34.93 0.65 8.63
CA GLY A 302 34.41 -0.50 7.89
C GLY A 302 35.17 -1.79 8.17
N GLY A 303 34.53 -2.93 7.91
CA GLY A 303 35.07 -4.27 8.15
C GLY A 303 35.48 -5.00 6.87
N GLN A 304 36.11 -6.16 7.05
CA GLN A 304 36.37 -7.13 5.98
C GLN A 304 35.21 -8.12 5.86
N VAL A 305 34.98 -8.61 4.65
CA VAL A 305 33.99 -9.64 4.34
C VAL A 305 34.62 -11.02 4.38
N LEU A 306 33.96 -11.98 5.02
CA LEU A 306 34.27 -13.41 4.92
C LEU A 306 33.09 -14.14 4.27
N ALA A 307 33.35 -15.17 3.48
CA ALA A 307 32.34 -15.96 2.79
C ALA A 307 32.56 -17.47 2.99
N VAL A 308 31.46 -18.24 3.07
CA VAL A 308 31.43 -19.70 3.17
C VAL A 308 30.22 -20.25 2.42
N GLY A 309 30.29 -21.49 1.95
CA GLY A 309 29.21 -22.17 1.24
C GLY A 309 29.53 -22.47 -0.21
N GLU A 310 28.50 -22.59 -1.03
CA GLU A 310 28.60 -22.81 -2.48
C GLU A 310 28.89 -21.49 -3.23
N ASN A 311 29.57 -21.59 -4.37
CA ASN A 311 29.98 -20.47 -5.21
C ASN A 311 29.65 -20.70 -6.71
N GLY A 312 28.72 -21.59 -7.03
CA GLY A 312 28.39 -21.93 -8.42
C GLY A 312 27.91 -20.76 -9.28
N MET A 313 27.36 -19.71 -8.64
CA MET A 313 26.94 -18.46 -9.28
C MET A 313 27.87 -17.29 -8.91
N THR A 314 29.07 -17.55 -8.41
CA THR A 314 30.01 -16.55 -7.86
C THR A 314 29.48 -15.76 -6.65
N GLN A 315 28.45 -16.28 -5.97
CA GLN A 315 27.77 -15.61 -4.86
C GLN A 315 28.64 -15.40 -3.60
N LEU A 316 29.82 -16.04 -3.51
CA LEU A 316 30.82 -15.77 -2.48
C LEU A 316 31.73 -14.59 -2.80
N GLY A 317 31.68 -14.04 -4.01
CA GLY A 317 32.62 -13.00 -4.46
C GLY A 317 34.02 -13.55 -4.70
N LEU A 318 34.12 -14.86 -4.95
CA LEU A 318 35.35 -15.57 -5.28
C LEU A 318 35.33 -15.98 -6.75
N LYS A 319 36.51 -16.02 -7.38
CA LYS A 319 36.68 -16.42 -8.79
C LYS A 319 35.92 -17.71 -9.12
N SER A 320 35.42 -17.81 -10.34
CA SER A 320 34.64 -18.94 -10.87
C SER A 320 35.35 -20.30 -10.75
N SER A 321 36.69 -20.31 -10.70
CA SER A 321 37.51 -21.51 -10.44
C SER A 321 37.37 -22.09 -9.03
N ILE A 322 36.68 -21.40 -8.13
CA ILE A 322 36.41 -21.85 -6.77
C ILE A 322 34.93 -22.23 -6.67
N ASP A 323 34.63 -23.52 -6.58
CA ASP A 323 33.22 -23.97 -6.51
C ASP A 323 32.57 -23.75 -5.14
N GLN A 324 33.37 -23.82 -4.07
CA GLN A 324 32.86 -23.76 -2.70
C GLN A 324 33.94 -23.46 -1.66
N ARG A 325 33.49 -23.10 -0.45
CA ARG A 325 34.31 -22.94 0.75
C ARG A 325 33.66 -23.66 1.93
N LYS A 326 34.40 -24.60 2.53
CA LYS A 326 33.96 -25.33 3.75
C LYS A 326 34.09 -24.52 5.05
N ASN A 327 34.92 -23.48 5.03
CA ASN A 327 35.17 -22.59 6.17
C ASN A 327 35.21 -21.13 5.70
N PRO A 328 34.82 -20.15 6.55
CA PRO A 328 34.85 -18.73 6.19
C PRO A 328 36.23 -18.28 5.67
N GLN A 329 36.25 -17.68 4.47
CA GLN A 329 37.44 -17.13 3.81
C GLN A 329 37.23 -15.67 3.44
N PRO A 330 38.29 -14.84 3.44
CA PRO A 330 38.18 -13.43 3.06
C PRO A 330 37.80 -13.25 1.60
N VAL A 331 36.97 -12.23 1.35
CA VAL A 331 36.63 -11.70 0.03
C VAL A 331 37.34 -10.35 -0.12
N LEU A 332 38.14 -10.18 -1.17
CA LEU A 332 39.01 -9.02 -1.37
C LEU A 332 38.30 -7.89 -2.13
N ILE A 333 37.28 -7.31 -1.51
CA ILE A 333 36.60 -6.13 -2.05
C ILE A 333 37.51 -4.89 -1.86
N PRO A 334 37.63 -3.99 -2.85
CA PRO A 334 38.61 -2.89 -2.85
C PRO A 334 38.41 -1.84 -1.74
N GLU A 335 37.27 -1.85 -1.05
CA GLU A 335 36.94 -0.88 -0.02
C GLU A 335 36.43 -1.55 1.27
N PRO A 336 36.61 -0.92 2.44
CA PRO A 336 36.04 -1.41 3.69
C PRO A 336 34.50 -1.37 3.69
N ILE A 337 33.89 -2.42 4.23
CA ILE A 337 32.43 -2.64 4.16
C ILE A 337 31.72 -2.19 5.43
N LEU A 338 30.62 -1.44 5.28
CA LEU A 338 29.74 -1.01 6.37
C LEU A 338 28.53 -1.92 6.54
N GLN A 339 27.97 -2.42 5.45
CA GLN A 339 26.79 -3.28 5.48
C GLN A 339 26.88 -4.37 4.41
N ILE A 340 26.31 -5.53 4.74
CA ILE A 340 26.15 -6.67 3.83
C ILE A 340 24.67 -7.05 3.76
N ALA A 341 24.24 -7.47 2.58
CA ALA A 341 22.94 -8.12 2.34
C ALA A 341 23.15 -9.26 1.35
N ALA A 342 22.38 -10.34 1.48
CA ALA A 342 22.43 -11.46 0.55
C ALA A 342 21.02 -11.86 0.18
N GLY A 343 20.80 -12.02 -1.12
CA GLY A 343 19.72 -12.83 -1.64
C GLY A 343 20.10 -14.30 -1.60
N PRO A 344 19.19 -15.20 -1.98
CA PRO A 344 19.44 -16.60 -2.28
C PRO A 344 20.73 -16.87 -3.07
N LEU A 345 20.98 -16.15 -4.17
CA LEU A 345 22.06 -16.42 -5.12
C LEU A 345 22.96 -15.21 -5.43
N HIS A 346 22.83 -14.12 -4.68
CA HIS A 346 23.70 -12.94 -4.83
C HIS A 346 23.97 -12.24 -3.51
N THR A 347 24.98 -11.38 -3.52
CA THR A 347 25.44 -10.61 -2.37
C THR A 347 25.65 -9.15 -2.76
N VAL A 348 25.30 -8.26 -1.83
CA VAL A 348 25.39 -6.81 -1.95
C VAL A 348 26.19 -6.28 -0.76
N CYS A 349 27.18 -5.43 -1.02
CA CYS A 349 28.05 -4.83 -0.02
C CYS A 349 28.01 -3.30 -0.16
N LEU A 350 27.76 -2.61 0.94
CA LEU A 350 27.85 -1.15 1.05
C LEU A 350 29.19 -0.78 1.68
N THR A 351 29.96 0.07 1.02
CA THR A 351 31.28 0.51 1.49
C THR A 351 31.19 1.73 2.40
N ASN A 352 32.31 2.05 3.05
CA ASN A 352 32.42 3.28 3.84
C ASN A 352 32.52 4.57 3.01
N GLN A 353 32.71 4.44 1.70
CA GLN A 353 32.74 5.55 0.74
C GLN A 353 31.39 5.77 0.07
N ASN A 354 30.33 5.08 0.52
CA ASN A 354 28.98 5.14 -0.04
C ASN A 354 28.80 4.40 -1.39
N ASN A 355 29.74 3.52 -1.74
CA ASN A 355 29.69 2.71 -2.96
C ASN A 355 28.97 1.37 -2.71
N ILE A 356 28.39 0.79 -3.76
CA ILE A 356 27.72 -0.51 -3.70
C ILE A 356 28.47 -1.50 -4.60
N TYR A 357 28.88 -2.63 -4.03
CA TYR A 357 29.48 -3.74 -4.77
C TYR A 357 28.55 -4.95 -4.76
N THR A 358 28.35 -5.57 -5.92
CA THR A 358 27.47 -6.72 -6.11
C THR A 358 28.16 -7.87 -6.85
N PHE A 359 27.84 -9.10 -6.44
CA PHE A 359 28.34 -10.35 -7.04
C PHE A 359 27.34 -11.49 -6.83
N GLY A 360 27.26 -12.43 -7.78
CA GLY A 360 26.28 -13.52 -7.76
C GLY A 360 25.58 -13.71 -9.11
N CYS A 361 24.42 -14.37 -9.07
CA CYS A 361 23.55 -14.51 -10.23
C CYS A 361 22.94 -13.16 -10.64
N ASN A 362 22.91 -12.89 -11.95
CA ASN A 362 22.36 -11.67 -12.51
C ASN A 362 21.35 -11.89 -13.65
N ASP A 363 20.87 -13.13 -13.84
CA ASP A 363 19.86 -13.49 -14.84
C ASP A 363 18.59 -12.63 -14.68
N GLU A 364 18.28 -12.27 -13.43
CA GLU A 364 17.16 -11.42 -13.07
C GLU A 364 17.59 -9.98 -12.69
N HIS A 365 18.77 -9.54 -13.14
CA HIS A 365 19.30 -8.19 -12.90
C HIS A 365 19.38 -7.75 -11.42
N ALA A 366 19.47 -8.73 -10.51
CA ALA A 366 19.53 -8.50 -9.08
C ALA A 366 20.82 -7.77 -8.65
N LEU A 367 21.89 -7.82 -9.47
CA LEU A 367 23.15 -7.12 -9.19
C LEU A 367 23.06 -5.62 -9.48
N GLY A 368 22.10 -5.16 -10.27
CA GLY A 368 21.92 -3.73 -10.57
C GLY A 368 23.03 -3.12 -11.43
N ARG A 369 23.78 -3.94 -12.18
CA ARG A 369 24.82 -3.50 -13.11
C ARG A 369 24.79 -4.36 -14.36
N GLN A 370 25.35 -3.85 -15.45
CA GLN A 370 25.53 -4.63 -16.67
C GLN A 370 26.54 -5.76 -16.39
N ASP A 371 26.28 -6.93 -16.97
CA ASP A 371 27.28 -7.98 -17.03
C ASP A 371 28.18 -7.72 -18.23
N ASP A 372 29.45 -7.46 -17.96
CA ASP A 372 30.49 -7.42 -19.00
C ASP A 372 30.78 -8.82 -19.58
N ASN A 373 30.11 -9.87 -19.10
CA ASN A 373 30.38 -11.29 -19.37
C ASN A 373 29.55 -11.90 -20.53
N ASN A 374 28.90 -11.10 -21.38
CA ASN A 374 28.07 -11.62 -22.49
C ASN A 374 28.87 -12.03 -23.75
N ASP A 375 30.20 -11.94 -23.74
CA ASP A 375 31.03 -12.53 -24.79
C ASP A 375 31.32 -13.99 -24.43
N GLU A 376 30.48 -14.90 -24.94
CA GLU A 376 30.60 -16.37 -24.80
C GLU A 376 31.88 -16.96 -25.43
N ASP A 377 32.74 -16.14 -26.04
CA ASP A 377 33.86 -16.56 -26.91
C ASP A 377 35.28 -16.39 -26.30
N ASP A 378 35.45 -15.85 -25.08
CA ASP A 378 36.79 -15.66 -24.49
C ASP A 378 37.14 -16.71 -23.42
N ASP A 379 38.11 -17.58 -23.73
CA ASP A 379 38.66 -18.64 -22.86
C ASP A 379 39.37 -18.13 -21.57
N ASP A 380 39.28 -16.84 -21.21
CA ASP A 380 39.98 -16.19 -20.07
C ASP A 380 39.06 -15.79 -18.90
N HIS A 381 37.79 -16.22 -18.90
CA HIS A 381 36.77 -15.95 -17.86
C HIS A 381 37.14 -16.40 -16.42
N GLY A 382 38.26 -17.11 -16.25
CA GLY A 382 38.75 -17.55 -14.94
C GLY A 382 39.48 -16.49 -14.11
N ASN A 383 39.81 -15.32 -14.69
CA ASN A 383 40.72 -14.37 -14.06
C ASN A 383 40.12 -13.00 -13.68
N ILE A 384 38.88 -12.72 -14.09
CA ILE A 384 38.14 -11.49 -13.75
C ILE A 384 37.58 -11.60 -12.33
N ASP A 385 37.62 -10.50 -11.58
CA ASP A 385 37.01 -10.45 -10.25
C ASP A 385 35.47 -10.50 -10.37
N PRO A 386 34.78 -11.37 -9.61
CA PRO A 386 33.34 -11.61 -9.77
C PRO A 386 32.45 -10.49 -9.21
N PHE A 387 33.05 -9.51 -8.53
CA PHE A 387 32.34 -8.37 -7.96
C PHE A 387 32.53 -7.13 -8.81
N GLY A 388 31.48 -6.32 -8.89
CA GLY A 388 31.48 -5.06 -9.62
C GLY A 388 30.75 -3.98 -8.86
N GLU A 389 31.16 -2.74 -9.07
CA GLU A 389 30.50 -1.56 -8.52
C GLU A 389 29.19 -1.28 -9.28
N VAL A 390 28.18 -0.82 -8.56
CA VAL A 390 26.89 -0.41 -9.12
C VAL A 390 26.91 1.09 -9.38
N ASP A 391 26.71 1.50 -10.62
CA ASP A 391 26.60 2.91 -11.00
C ASP A 391 25.27 3.51 -10.50
N LEU A 392 25.38 4.42 -9.54
CA LEU A 392 24.27 5.15 -8.93
C LEU A 392 24.17 6.61 -9.40
N SER A 393 25.12 7.07 -10.23
CA SER A 393 25.25 8.48 -10.65
C SER A 393 24.01 9.02 -11.37
N GLN A 394 23.22 8.13 -12.01
CA GLN A 394 22.00 8.50 -12.73
C GLN A 394 20.78 8.68 -11.83
N VAL A 395 20.79 8.17 -10.60
CA VAL A 395 19.61 8.08 -9.73
C VAL A 395 19.78 8.72 -8.36
N MET A 396 21.02 8.87 -7.91
CA MET A 396 21.36 9.50 -6.63
C MET A 396 22.23 10.72 -6.85
N ASN A 397 22.02 11.76 -6.04
CA ASN A 397 22.91 12.91 -6.03
C ASN A 397 24.06 12.65 -5.05
N GLU A 398 25.26 12.36 -5.59
CA GLU A 398 26.44 11.94 -4.83
C GLU A 398 26.89 12.94 -3.76
N ASP A 399 26.62 14.24 -3.94
CA ASP A 399 27.07 15.28 -3.02
C ASP A 399 26.26 15.34 -1.70
N ASP A 400 24.97 14.96 -1.73
CA ASP A 400 24.03 15.17 -0.63
C ASP A 400 23.32 13.90 -0.13
N GLU A 401 23.34 12.81 -0.91
CA GLU A 401 22.58 11.60 -0.64
C GLU A 401 23.46 10.43 -0.20
N LYS A 402 23.17 9.88 0.99
CA LYS A 402 23.93 8.76 1.57
C LYS A 402 23.05 7.53 1.71
N ILE A 403 23.60 6.38 1.38
CA ILE A 403 22.96 5.08 1.58
C ILE A 403 23.00 4.73 3.06
N ILE A 404 21.84 4.40 3.60
CA ILE A 404 21.67 4.05 5.02
C ILE A 404 21.24 2.60 5.24
N GLN A 405 20.74 1.93 4.20
CA GLN A 405 20.35 0.54 4.28
C GLN A 405 20.37 -0.13 2.91
N ILE A 406 20.88 -1.37 2.86
CA ILE A 406 20.73 -2.29 1.73
C ILE A 406 19.98 -3.56 2.14
N VAL A 407 19.17 -4.11 1.24
CA VAL A 407 18.51 -5.42 1.39
C VAL A 407 18.47 -6.13 0.04
N ALA A 408 18.43 -7.46 0.06
CA ALA A 408 18.36 -8.31 -1.12
C ALA A 408 17.36 -9.45 -0.87
N GLY A 409 16.59 -9.79 -1.90
CA GLY A 409 15.73 -10.98 -1.96
C GLY A 409 16.19 -11.94 -3.06
N ASP A 410 15.32 -12.80 -3.58
CA ASP A 410 15.65 -13.82 -4.61
C ASP A 410 16.16 -13.20 -5.91
N SER A 411 15.43 -12.20 -6.39
CA SER A 411 15.66 -11.60 -7.71
C SER A 411 15.61 -10.08 -7.68
N HIS A 412 15.91 -9.48 -6.52
CA HIS A 412 15.90 -8.03 -6.36
C HIS A 412 16.88 -7.53 -5.31
N THR A 413 17.31 -6.29 -5.49
CA THR A 413 18.12 -5.53 -4.52
C THR A 413 17.47 -4.17 -4.30
N LEU A 414 17.35 -3.75 -3.04
CA LEU A 414 16.87 -2.42 -2.68
C LEU A 414 17.88 -1.64 -1.84
N ILE A 415 17.90 -0.33 -2.05
CA ILE A 415 18.77 0.66 -1.42
C ILE A 415 17.88 1.75 -0.82
N LEU A 416 18.11 2.09 0.45
CA LEU A 416 17.45 3.21 1.14
C LEU A 416 18.45 4.33 1.40
N SER A 417 18.08 5.56 1.06
CA SER A 417 18.87 6.75 1.34
C SER A 417 18.49 7.48 2.62
N ASN A 418 19.39 8.32 3.13
CA ASN A 418 19.22 9.18 4.30
C ASN A 418 18.05 10.18 4.16
N ILE A 419 17.67 10.54 2.94
CA ILE A 419 16.51 11.42 2.68
C ILE A 419 15.18 10.66 2.60
N GLY A 420 15.22 9.34 2.71
CA GLY A 420 14.06 8.45 2.77
C GLY A 420 13.55 7.99 1.41
N LYS A 421 14.38 8.07 0.37
CA LYS A 421 14.09 7.51 -0.96
C LYS A 421 14.55 6.06 -1.05
N VAL A 422 13.84 5.26 -1.83
CA VAL A 422 14.16 3.85 -2.07
C VAL A 422 14.46 3.66 -3.55
N TYR A 423 15.57 2.98 -3.83
CA TYR A 423 16.00 2.59 -5.16
C TYR A 423 16.08 1.07 -5.24
N GLY A 424 15.93 0.50 -6.43
CA GLY A 424 16.10 -0.95 -6.58
C GLY A 424 16.37 -1.41 -8.00
N SER A 425 16.84 -2.65 -8.15
CA SER A 425 17.07 -3.35 -9.42
C SER A 425 16.42 -4.73 -9.38
N SER A 426 15.85 -5.16 -10.51
CA SER A 426 15.14 -6.45 -10.67
C SER A 426 14.65 -6.65 -12.13
N ASN A 427 14.59 -7.90 -12.58
CA ASN A 427 13.92 -8.37 -13.78
C ASN A 427 12.55 -9.01 -13.41
N GLY A 428 11.55 -8.79 -14.26
CA GLY A 428 10.37 -9.67 -14.37
C GLY A 428 9.36 -9.81 -13.22
N VAL A 429 8.08 -10.00 -13.62
CA VAL A 429 6.86 -10.39 -12.85
C VAL A 429 6.41 -9.54 -11.64
N TYR A 430 7.29 -9.17 -10.69
CA TYR A 430 6.89 -8.59 -9.40
C TYR A 430 7.11 -7.07 -9.27
N GLY A 431 7.57 -6.42 -10.35
CA GLY A 431 7.40 -4.98 -10.60
C GLY A 431 7.82 -4.04 -9.47
N LEU A 432 8.87 -4.39 -8.71
CA LEU A 432 9.38 -3.55 -7.63
C LEU A 432 9.91 -2.20 -8.15
N VAL A 433 10.28 -2.11 -9.43
CA VAL A 433 11.14 -1.03 -9.91
C VAL A 433 10.53 -0.21 -11.05
N CYS A 434 9.74 -0.78 -11.98
CA CYS A 434 8.88 0.02 -12.88
C CYS A 434 7.85 -0.83 -13.63
N LYS A 435 6.79 -0.21 -14.16
CA LYS A 435 5.71 -0.89 -14.92
C LYS A 435 6.28 -1.62 -16.14
N ARG A 436 6.29 -2.97 -16.10
CA ARG A 436 6.57 -3.86 -17.25
C ARG A 436 7.91 -3.61 -17.97
N LYS A 437 8.89 -3.01 -17.30
CA LYS A 437 10.25 -2.80 -17.83
C LYS A 437 11.26 -3.39 -16.87
N MET A 438 12.24 -4.11 -17.44
CA MET A 438 13.40 -4.64 -16.73
C MET A 438 14.22 -3.47 -16.20
N ALA A 439 14.66 -3.55 -14.94
CA ALA A 439 15.55 -2.57 -14.34
C ALA A 439 16.92 -3.21 -14.13
N GLN A 440 17.74 -3.12 -15.18
CA GLN A 440 19.13 -3.58 -15.18
C GLN A 440 20.01 -2.78 -14.21
N CYS A 441 19.72 -1.50 -14.05
CA CYS A 441 20.36 -0.61 -13.09
C CYS A 441 19.31 -0.10 -12.07
N PRO A 442 19.74 0.37 -10.89
CA PRO A 442 18.82 0.86 -9.87
C PRO A 442 17.91 1.98 -10.39
N VAL A 443 16.62 1.96 -10.03
CA VAL A 443 15.69 3.08 -10.28
C VAL A 443 14.92 3.46 -9.03
N GLU A 444 14.50 4.73 -8.95
CA GLU A 444 13.72 5.25 -7.82
C GLU A 444 12.31 4.63 -7.77
N ILE A 445 11.95 4.08 -6.62
CA ILE A 445 10.62 3.57 -6.34
C ILE A 445 9.77 4.73 -5.81
N SER A 446 8.71 5.08 -6.56
CA SER A 446 7.79 6.14 -6.16
C SER A 446 6.93 5.74 -4.97
N LEU A 447 7.09 6.44 -3.84
CA LEU A 447 6.42 6.16 -2.58
C LEU A 447 5.70 7.41 -2.03
N PRO A 448 4.58 7.23 -1.31
CA PRO A 448 3.76 8.35 -0.82
C PRO A 448 4.38 9.07 0.39
N GLU A 449 5.30 8.42 1.11
CA GLU A 449 5.93 8.92 2.32
C GLU A 449 7.41 8.55 2.31
N LYS A 450 8.23 9.29 3.07
CA LYS A 450 9.63 8.96 3.29
C LYS A 450 9.77 7.66 4.07
N ILE A 451 10.69 6.81 3.64
CA ILE A 451 10.96 5.53 4.27
C ILE A 451 12.10 5.66 5.28
N VAL A 452 11.97 4.99 6.42
CA VAL A 452 12.98 4.96 7.49
C VAL A 452 13.62 3.59 7.67
N LYS A 453 12.98 2.53 7.16
CA LYS A 453 13.51 1.17 7.17
C LYS A 453 12.92 0.34 6.03
N ILE A 454 13.75 -0.47 5.40
CA ILE A 454 13.34 -1.50 4.43
C ILE A 454 13.65 -2.90 4.98
N ALA A 455 12.85 -3.90 4.59
CA ALA A 455 13.11 -5.30 4.89
C ALA A 455 12.66 -6.16 3.71
N SER A 456 13.46 -7.16 3.35
CA SER A 456 13.16 -8.05 2.23
C SER A 456 12.99 -9.48 2.72
N GLY A 457 11.98 -10.18 2.20
CA GLY A 457 11.94 -11.64 2.18
C GLY A 457 12.53 -12.15 0.87
N ASN A 458 12.12 -13.34 0.42
CA ASN A 458 12.60 -13.85 -0.88
C ASN A 458 12.02 -12.99 -2.01
N ASP A 459 10.68 -12.90 -2.07
CA ASP A 459 10.00 -12.30 -3.23
C ASP A 459 9.10 -11.13 -2.86
N PHE A 460 9.24 -10.58 -1.65
CA PHE A 460 8.41 -9.47 -1.18
C PHE A 460 9.22 -8.51 -0.31
N VAL A 461 8.75 -7.28 -0.24
CA VAL A 461 9.41 -6.22 0.53
C VAL A 461 8.43 -5.53 1.45
N LEU A 462 8.94 -5.09 2.61
CA LEU A 462 8.27 -4.23 3.56
C LEU A 462 9.01 -2.90 3.67
N LEU A 463 8.26 -1.81 3.65
CA LEU A 463 8.77 -0.44 3.69
C LEU A 463 8.10 0.29 4.85
N LEU A 464 8.86 0.64 5.89
CA LEU A 464 8.38 1.39 7.05
C LEU A 464 8.58 2.89 6.83
N SER A 465 7.51 3.67 6.85
CA SER A 465 7.56 5.12 6.68
C SER A 465 7.88 5.87 7.97
N GLU A 466 8.27 7.14 7.82
CA GLU A 466 8.49 8.05 8.95
C GLU A 466 7.25 8.27 9.81
N THR A 467 6.04 8.01 9.30
CA THR A 467 4.80 8.10 10.08
C THR A 467 4.46 6.82 10.82
N GLY A 468 5.24 5.75 10.65
CA GLY A 468 4.97 4.43 11.19
C GLY A 468 3.97 3.62 10.37
N GLN A 469 3.75 3.96 9.10
CA GLN A 469 2.99 3.10 8.19
C GLN A 469 3.90 2.06 7.54
N VAL A 470 3.38 0.86 7.29
CA VAL A 470 4.11 -0.20 6.59
C VAL A 470 3.45 -0.44 5.25
N TYR A 471 4.23 -0.30 4.18
CA TYR A 471 3.86 -0.63 2.82
C TYR A 471 4.47 -1.98 2.44
N SER A 472 3.79 -2.71 1.56
CA SER A 472 4.27 -3.98 1.03
C SER A 472 4.02 -4.09 -0.47
N CYS A 473 4.92 -4.78 -1.17
CA CYS A 473 4.77 -5.19 -2.56
C CYS A 473 5.64 -6.42 -2.86
N GLY A 474 5.39 -7.06 -4.00
CA GLY A 474 6.03 -8.29 -4.44
C GLY A 474 5.06 -9.46 -4.51
N ASN A 475 5.54 -10.69 -4.31
CA ASN A 475 4.72 -11.90 -4.26
C ASN A 475 3.76 -11.85 -3.05
N GLY A 476 2.50 -12.27 -3.25
CA GLY A 476 1.48 -12.35 -2.20
C GLY A 476 0.83 -13.73 -2.03
N GLU A 477 1.28 -14.76 -2.74
CA GLU A 477 0.66 -16.10 -2.80
C GLU A 477 0.50 -16.77 -1.43
N THR A 478 1.39 -16.47 -0.48
CA THR A 478 1.36 -17.02 0.88
C THR A 478 0.88 -16.01 1.92
N GLY A 479 0.36 -14.86 1.50
CA GLY A 479 -0.12 -13.80 2.38
C GLY A 479 0.96 -12.86 2.91
N GLN A 480 2.20 -12.97 2.40
CA GLN A 480 3.36 -12.21 2.85
C GLN A 480 3.25 -10.69 2.59
N LEU A 481 2.28 -10.24 1.79
CA LEU A 481 1.96 -8.81 1.65
C LEU A 481 1.05 -8.26 2.75
N GLY A 482 0.28 -9.10 3.46
CA GLY A 482 -0.58 -8.64 4.55
C GLY A 482 -1.72 -7.70 4.18
N ARG A 483 -2.09 -7.58 2.90
CA ARG A 483 -3.11 -6.62 2.44
C ARG A 483 -4.03 -7.12 1.34
N LEU A 484 -3.80 -8.33 0.85
CA LEU A 484 -4.59 -8.96 -0.21
C LEU A 484 -5.11 -10.29 0.30
N ASN A 485 -6.35 -10.62 -0.05
CA ASN A 485 -6.87 -11.95 0.22
C ASN A 485 -6.25 -12.99 -0.72
N ARG A 486 -6.44 -14.27 -0.40
CA ARG A 486 -5.92 -15.40 -1.16
C ARG A 486 -6.32 -15.36 -2.64
N TYR A 487 -7.61 -15.17 -2.94
CA TYR A 487 -8.11 -15.16 -4.32
C TYR A 487 -7.47 -14.08 -5.21
N VAL A 488 -7.27 -12.88 -4.65
CA VAL A 488 -6.61 -11.77 -5.37
C VAL A 488 -5.12 -12.01 -5.54
N SER A 489 -4.52 -12.77 -4.61
CA SER A 489 -3.09 -13.10 -4.66
C SER A 489 -2.78 -14.21 -5.68
N GLU A 490 -3.74 -15.09 -5.96
CA GLU A 490 -3.61 -16.21 -6.91
C GLU A 490 -4.04 -15.85 -8.36
N ASP A 491 -5.01 -14.92 -8.56
CA ASP A 491 -5.54 -14.59 -9.90
C ASP A 491 -4.81 -13.43 -10.58
N GLY A 492 -3.65 -13.72 -11.19
CA GLY A 492 -2.87 -12.77 -11.99
C GLY A 492 -3.52 -12.29 -13.30
N ARG A 493 -4.72 -12.79 -13.68
CA ARG A 493 -5.27 -12.63 -15.04
C ARG A 493 -6.17 -11.41 -15.25
N ARG A 494 -6.61 -10.71 -14.18
CA ARG A 494 -7.58 -9.58 -14.27
C ARG A 494 -7.07 -8.29 -13.61
N GLY A 495 -5.80 -7.94 -13.84
CA GLY A 495 -5.18 -6.74 -13.24
C GLY A 495 -4.69 -6.94 -11.80
N GLY A 496 -4.63 -8.20 -11.31
CA GLY A 496 -4.13 -8.56 -9.98
C GLY A 496 -2.64 -8.26 -9.79
N ILE A 497 -1.82 -8.43 -10.83
CA ILE A 497 -0.37 -8.15 -10.79
C ILE A 497 -0.10 -6.71 -10.37
N GLU A 498 -0.84 -5.72 -10.88
CA GLU A 498 -0.62 -4.30 -10.51
C GLU A 498 -0.78 -4.06 -9.01
N ARG A 499 -1.72 -4.76 -8.36
CA ARG A 499 -1.94 -4.68 -6.91
C ARG A 499 -0.84 -5.36 -6.11
N LEU A 500 -0.19 -6.38 -6.66
CA LEU A 500 0.93 -7.08 -6.03
C LEU A 500 2.19 -6.20 -6.05
N ILE A 501 2.49 -5.62 -7.21
CA ILE A 501 3.74 -4.91 -7.46
C ILE A 501 3.74 -3.47 -6.96
N THR A 502 2.58 -2.82 -6.86
CA THR A 502 2.49 -1.43 -6.37
C THR A 502 2.61 -1.41 -4.84
N PRO A 503 3.58 -0.66 -4.27
CA PRO A 503 3.66 -0.47 -2.82
C PRO A 503 2.34 0.08 -2.28
N ALA A 504 1.73 -0.64 -1.33
CA ALA A 504 0.48 -0.23 -0.71
C ALA A 504 0.48 -0.61 0.78
N PRO A 505 -0.26 0.13 1.63
CA PRO A 505 -0.23 -0.08 3.06
C PRO A 505 -0.78 -1.46 3.45
N ILE A 506 -0.16 -2.08 4.45
CA ILE A 506 -0.67 -3.30 5.09
C ILE A 506 -2.05 -3.04 5.69
N LEU A 507 -2.96 -4.02 5.54
CA LEU A 507 -4.31 -3.97 6.09
C LEU A 507 -4.45 -5.00 7.20
N TYR A 508 -5.20 -4.70 8.25
CA TYR A 508 -5.39 -5.63 9.36
C TYR A 508 -6.87 -5.73 9.75
N ASN A 509 -7.25 -6.88 10.30
CA ASN A 509 -8.63 -7.15 10.63
C ASN A 509 -9.01 -6.46 11.96
N ARG A 510 -9.95 -5.51 11.89
CA ARG A 510 -10.48 -4.79 13.06
C ARG A 510 -11.29 -5.66 14.02
N SER A 511 -11.70 -6.85 13.60
CA SER A 511 -12.33 -7.83 14.49
C SER A 511 -11.34 -8.44 15.49
N SER A 512 -10.05 -8.50 15.12
CA SER A 512 -8.98 -9.06 15.94
C SER A 512 -8.20 -7.98 16.70
N ILE A 513 -8.19 -6.74 16.19
CA ILE A 513 -7.42 -5.61 16.71
C ILE A 513 -8.36 -4.44 16.99
N LYS A 514 -8.44 -4.00 18.25
CA LYS A 514 -9.43 -3.00 18.70
C LYS A 514 -9.08 -1.57 18.27
N GLU A 515 -7.81 -1.30 17.96
CA GLU A 515 -7.29 0.00 17.58
C GLU A 515 -7.71 0.42 16.16
N LYS A 516 -8.21 1.65 16.03
CA LYS A 516 -8.70 2.19 14.74
C LYS A 516 -7.59 2.38 13.70
N LYS A 517 -6.40 2.78 14.13
CA LYS A 517 -5.19 2.94 13.31
C LYS A 517 -3.98 2.41 14.08
N LEU A 518 -3.21 1.53 13.46
CA LEU A 518 -1.93 1.07 13.98
C LEU A 518 -0.79 1.84 13.33
N PHE A 519 0.24 2.08 14.13
CA PHE A 519 1.54 2.57 13.68
C PHE A 519 2.58 1.56 14.15
N PHE A 520 3.62 1.38 13.37
CA PHE A 520 4.65 0.38 13.59
C PHE A 520 5.95 1.07 13.96
N GLU A 521 6.67 0.50 14.92
CA GLU A 521 8.00 0.97 15.29
C GLU A 521 9.10 0.18 14.58
N ASP A 522 8.83 -1.07 14.20
CA ASP A 522 9.80 -1.91 13.51
C ASP A 522 9.17 -2.99 12.63
N ILE A 523 9.92 -3.43 11.63
CA ILE A 523 9.56 -4.48 10.66
C ILE A 523 10.67 -5.53 10.58
N PHE A 524 10.26 -6.80 10.46
CA PHE A 524 11.15 -7.94 10.27
C PHE A 524 10.53 -8.91 9.25
N THR A 525 11.39 -9.57 8.49
CA THR A 525 11.02 -10.54 7.47
C THR A 525 11.74 -11.86 7.72
N GLY A 526 11.05 -12.96 7.40
CA GLY A 526 11.69 -14.20 6.98
C GLY A 526 11.50 -14.38 5.47
N ALA A 527 11.73 -15.59 4.96
CA ALA A 527 11.63 -15.85 3.52
C ALA A 527 10.23 -15.55 2.94
N HIS A 528 9.17 -16.01 3.61
CA HIS A 528 7.77 -15.91 3.16
C HIS A 528 6.80 -15.45 4.27
N HIS A 529 7.31 -14.82 5.32
CA HIS A 529 6.52 -14.35 6.45
C HIS A 529 7.16 -13.11 7.06
N TYR A 530 6.42 -12.39 7.90
CA TYR A 530 6.90 -11.15 8.51
C TYR A 530 6.36 -10.94 9.92
N PHE A 531 7.06 -10.07 10.67
CA PHE A 531 6.66 -9.60 12.00
C PHE A 531 6.65 -8.07 12.02
N LEU A 532 5.60 -7.50 12.60
CA LEU A 532 5.40 -6.07 12.75
C LEU A 532 5.34 -5.72 14.23
N LYS A 533 6.25 -4.85 14.66
CA LYS A 533 6.29 -4.36 16.03
C LYS A 533 5.46 -3.09 16.12
N VAL A 534 4.38 -3.14 16.90
CA VAL A 534 3.41 -2.05 16.98
C VAL A 534 3.89 -0.98 17.96
N GLN A 535 3.85 0.28 17.55
CA GLN A 535 4.32 1.41 18.33
C GLN A 535 3.54 1.52 19.65
N GLY A 536 4.27 1.55 20.77
CA GLY A 536 3.69 1.73 22.10
C GLY A 536 2.89 0.53 22.62
N GLN A 537 2.96 -0.61 21.93
CA GLN A 537 2.32 -1.86 22.33
C GLN A 537 3.38 -2.93 22.58
N SER A 538 3.10 -3.88 23.46
CA SER A 538 4.01 -4.98 23.77
C SER A 538 3.83 -6.20 22.86
N TYR A 539 2.73 -6.27 22.12
CA TYR A 539 2.40 -7.40 21.27
C TYR A 539 2.99 -7.24 19.86
N ILE A 540 3.14 -8.37 19.17
CA ILE A 540 3.63 -8.45 17.80
C ILE A 540 2.48 -8.90 16.89
N LEU A 541 2.39 -8.29 15.71
CA LEU A 541 1.58 -8.82 14.62
C LEU A 541 2.45 -9.61 13.65
N ALA A 542 1.93 -10.69 13.08
CA ALA A 542 2.63 -11.42 12.03
C ALA A 542 1.68 -11.89 10.93
N GLY A 543 2.25 -12.18 9.76
CA GLY A 543 1.53 -12.74 8.62
C GLY A 543 2.45 -13.43 7.63
N GLY A 544 1.87 -14.00 6.57
CA GLY A 544 2.55 -14.84 5.59
C GLY A 544 2.42 -16.34 5.85
N LEU A 545 3.33 -17.12 5.29
CA LEU A 545 3.36 -18.58 5.37
C LEU A 545 3.51 -19.07 6.82
N ASN A 546 2.68 -20.03 7.23
CA ASN A 546 2.75 -20.64 8.56
C ASN A 546 2.60 -22.17 8.58
N ASN A 547 2.90 -22.85 7.47
CA ASN A 547 2.72 -24.29 7.32
C ASN A 547 3.51 -25.14 8.34
N PHE A 548 4.56 -24.59 8.96
CA PHE A 548 5.36 -25.23 10.01
C PHE A 548 5.34 -24.46 11.34
N HIS A 549 4.39 -23.55 11.52
CA HIS A 549 4.28 -22.69 12.71
C HIS A 549 5.39 -21.65 12.87
N GLN A 550 6.06 -21.27 11.78
CA GLN A 550 7.18 -20.32 11.77
C GLN A 550 6.82 -18.90 12.24
N ILE A 551 5.55 -18.50 12.28
CA ILE A 551 5.11 -17.23 12.90
C ILE A 551 4.62 -17.38 14.34
N GLY A 552 4.68 -18.58 14.94
CA GLY A 552 4.32 -18.81 16.34
C GLY A 552 2.81 -18.96 16.60
N LEU A 553 2.05 -19.42 15.61
CA LEU A 553 0.66 -19.82 15.77
C LEU A 553 0.50 -21.33 15.64
N SER A 554 -0.42 -21.91 16.41
CA SER A 554 -0.77 -23.34 16.34
C SER A 554 -1.50 -23.74 15.06
N SER A 555 -2.10 -22.78 14.34
CA SER A 555 -2.64 -23.02 13.00
C SER A 555 -1.51 -23.22 12.00
N THR A 556 -1.70 -24.05 10.98
CA THR A 556 -0.77 -24.20 9.85
C THR A 556 -1.15 -23.39 8.62
N GLU A 557 -2.22 -22.59 8.70
CA GLU A 557 -2.73 -21.80 7.57
C GLU A 557 -1.89 -20.55 7.33
N SER A 558 -1.73 -20.19 6.06
CA SER A 558 -1.14 -18.92 5.66
C SER A 558 -2.01 -17.74 6.09
N ILE A 559 -1.38 -16.69 6.58
CA ILE A 559 -2.03 -15.51 7.16
C ILE A 559 -1.94 -14.32 6.20
N PHE A 560 -3.04 -14.03 5.51
CA PHE A 560 -3.12 -13.00 4.47
C PHE A 560 -3.32 -11.57 4.97
N PHE A 561 -3.68 -11.41 6.24
CA PHE A 561 -3.77 -10.13 6.94
C PHE A 561 -3.12 -10.30 8.31
N PRO A 562 -2.26 -9.39 8.79
CA PRO A 562 -1.54 -9.57 10.04
C PRO A 562 -2.51 -9.81 11.19
N VAL A 563 -2.16 -10.76 12.04
CA VAL A 563 -2.89 -11.09 13.26
C VAL A 563 -1.98 -10.94 14.47
N HIS A 564 -2.58 -10.68 15.62
CA HIS A 564 -1.88 -10.75 16.89
C HIS A 564 -1.40 -12.18 17.14
N ILE A 565 -0.15 -12.32 17.61
CA ILE A 565 0.47 -13.60 17.95
C ILE A 565 0.59 -13.72 19.48
N PRO A 566 -0.36 -14.37 20.17
CA PRO A 566 -0.38 -14.42 21.63
C PRO A 566 0.83 -15.13 22.23
N SER A 567 1.42 -16.09 21.51
CA SER A 567 2.59 -16.83 21.98
C SER A 567 3.85 -15.96 22.10
N LEU A 568 3.87 -14.78 21.45
CA LEU A 568 4.95 -13.80 21.51
C LEU A 568 4.76 -12.74 22.59
N ASP A 569 3.64 -12.75 23.31
CA ASP A 569 3.38 -11.79 24.39
C ASP A 569 4.29 -12.03 25.61
N GLY A 570 4.59 -10.97 26.35
CA GLY A 570 5.42 -11.03 27.57
C GLY A 570 6.93 -11.01 27.32
N TYR A 571 7.36 -11.11 26.06
CA TYR A 571 8.77 -10.99 25.67
C TYR A 571 9.09 -9.57 25.18
N LYS A 572 10.31 -9.12 25.41
CA LYS A 572 10.83 -7.86 24.86
C LYS A 572 11.66 -8.16 23.62
N TRP A 573 11.00 -8.29 22.47
CA TRP A 573 11.66 -8.62 21.21
C TRP A 573 12.53 -7.46 20.70
N LYS A 574 13.78 -7.78 20.38
CA LYS A 574 14.77 -6.91 19.74
C LYS A 574 14.82 -7.14 18.23
N LYS A 575 14.81 -8.40 17.79
CA LYS A 575 14.93 -8.79 16.37
C LYS A 575 14.25 -10.13 16.12
N PHE A 576 13.71 -10.32 14.91
CA PHE A 576 13.36 -11.62 14.37
C PHE A 576 14.18 -11.88 13.10
N ALA A 577 14.55 -13.14 12.87
CA ALA A 577 15.16 -13.62 11.63
C ALA A 577 14.48 -14.94 11.24
N GLY A 578 13.98 -15.04 10.01
CA GLY A 578 13.24 -16.21 9.54
C GLY A 578 13.86 -16.83 8.29
N GLY A 579 13.92 -18.16 8.25
CA GLY A 579 14.21 -18.94 7.05
C GLY A 579 12.94 -19.27 6.27
N LEU A 580 12.97 -20.36 5.49
CA LEU A 580 11.79 -20.85 4.75
C LEU A 580 10.69 -21.34 5.69
N HIS A 581 11.08 -22.08 6.74
CA HIS A 581 10.16 -22.83 7.58
C HIS A 581 10.45 -22.71 9.09
N HIS A 582 11.33 -21.80 9.50
CA HIS A 582 11.65 -21.53 10.90
C HIS A 582 11.93 -20.06 11.15
N THR A 583 11.85 -19.68 12.42
CA THR A 583 12.16 -18.33 12.91
C THR A 583 12.95 -18.44 14.20
N ILE A 584 13.97 -17.58 14.33
CA ILE A 584 14.59 -17.29 15.61
C ILE A 584 14.32 -15.82 16.00
N GLY A 585 14.02 -15.61 17.29
CA GLY A 585 13.75 -14.31 17.86
C GLY A 585 14.76 -13.98 18.95
N LEU A 586 15.34 -12.77 18.88
CA LEU A 586 16.26 -12.22 19.87
C LEU A 586 15.52 -11.25 20.77
N THR A 587 15.69 -11.43 22.08
CA THR A 587 15.15 -10.53 23.10
C THR A 587 16.16 -9.47 23.53
N VAL A 588 15.69 -8.37 24.13
CA VAL A 588 16.55 -7.26 24.60
C VAL A 588 17.54 -7.70 25.69
N ASP A 589 17.21 -8.71 26.50
CA ASP A 589 18.12 -9.30 27.50
C ASP A 589 19.12 -10.29 26.89
N GLY A 590 19.07 -10.52 25.57
CA GLY A 590 20.05 -11.32 24.83
C GLY A 590 19.77 -12.82 24.84
N LYS A 591 18.54 -13.24 25.13
CA LYS A 591 18.09 -14.63 24.95
C LYS A 591 17.56 -14.84 23.54
N VAL A 592 17.77 -16.03 22.98
CA VAL A 592 17.29 -16.42 21.65
C VAL A 592 16.26 -17.53 21.78
N TYR A 593 15.14 -17.38 21.07
CA TYR A 593 14.04 -18.33 21.03
C TYR A 593 13.85 -18.81 19.59
N ALA A 594 13.45 -20.07 19.40
CA ALA A 594 13.15 -20.65 18.10
C ALA A 594 11.69 -21.12 18.02
N MET A 595 11.13 -21.08 16.81
CA MET A 595 9.83 -21.67 16.44
C MET A 595 9.87 -22.14 14.98
N GLY A 596 9.01 -23.09 14.61
CA GLY A 596 8.95 -23.62 13.24
C GLY A 596 9.30 -25.11 13.11
N ARG A 597 9.78 -25.47 11.91
CA ARG A 597 10.17 -26.84 11.50
C ARG A 597 11.40 -27.32 12.26
N CYS A 598 11.38 -28.58 12.69
CA CYS A 598 12.36 -29.16 13.63
C CYS A 598 13.27 -30.25 13.06
N HIS A 599 13.22 -30.54 11.76
CA HIS A 599 13.83 -31.76 11.20
C HIS A 599 15.33 -31.64 10.90
N GLU A 600 15.82 -30.48 10.49
CA GLU A 600 17.17 -30.27 9.93
C GLU A 600 18.08 -29.52 10.92
N GLY A 601 17.75 -29.53 12.20
CA GLY A 601 18.52 -28.84 13.25
C GLY A 601 18.40 -27.32 13.26
N GLN A 602 17.61 -26.71 12.37
CA GLN A 602 17.53 -25.25 12.19
C GLN A 602 17.01 -24.47 13.41
N LEU A 603 16.44 -25.17 14.40
CA LEU A 603 15.96 -24.60 15.67
C LEU A 603 17.03 -24.61 16.78
N GLY A 604 18.11 -25.39 16.63
CA GLY A 604 19.18 -25.45 17.63
C GLY A 604 18.76 -26.13 18.94
N ILE A 605 17.70 -26.92 18.92
CA ILE A 605 17.16 -27.62 20.09
C ILE A 605 17.13 -29.11 19.77
N GLU A 606 17.84 -29.89 20.58
CA GLU A 606 17.93 -31.34 20.44
C GLU A 606 16.69 -32.05 21.02
N GLY A 607 16.37 -33.23 20.50
CA GLY A 607 15.30 -34.08 21.04
C GLY A 607 13.87 -33.68 20.63
N LEU A 608 13.71 -32.74 19.69
CA LEU A 608 12.40 -32.36 19.19
C LEU A 608 11.78 -33.45 18.30
N THR A 609 10.54 -33.84 18.61
CA THR A 609 9.74 -34.79 17.81
C THR A 609 8.60 -34.11 17.05
N THR A 610 8.30 -32.84 17.36
CA THR A 610 7.24 -32.05 16.76
C THR A 610 7.71 -30.64 16.46
N HIS A 611 7.10 -30.00 15.46
CA HIS A 611 7.32 -28.58 15.15
C HIS A 611 6.94 -27.69 16.33
N LEU A 612 7.61 -26.55 16.45
CA LEU A 612 7.42 -25.62 17.56
C LEU A 612 6.47 -24.49 17.15
N ASP A 613 5.28 -24.48 17.75
CA ASP A 613 4.24 -23.48 17.51
C ASP A 613 4.31 -22.25 18.43
N LYS A 614 5.32 -22.20 19.29
CA LYS A 614 5.56 -21.13 20.25
C LYS A 614 7.07 -20.91 20.43
N PRO A 615 7.49 -19.68 20.79
CA PRO A 615 8.89 -19.39 21.05
C PRO A 615 9.42 -20.31 22.16
N THR A 616 10.44 -21.10 21.83
CA THR A 616 11.12 -21.98 22.78
C THR A 616 12.57 -21.56 22.92
N LEU A 617 13.03 -21.40 24.16
CA LEU A 617 14.39 -20.93 24.45
C LEU A 617 15.42 -21.92 23.88
N ILE A 618 16.39 -21.39 23.14
CA ILE A 618 17.56 -22.17 22.71
C ILE A 618 18.52 -22.26 23.92
N PRO A 619 18.86 -23.46 24.40
CA PRO A 619 19.69 -23.62 25.59
C PRO A 619 21.17 -23.35 25.31
N ASN A 620 21.94 -23.12 26.38
CA ASN A 620 23.42 -23.11 26.39
C ASN A 620 24.12 -22.12 25.44
N ILE A 621 23.46 -21.02 25.11
CA ILE A 621 24.03 -19.92 24.33
C ILE A 621 24.46 -18.77 25.25
N PRO A 622 25.63 -18.13 25.00
CA PRO A 622 25.96 -16.87 25.66
C PRO A 622 24.97 -15.78 25.30
N LYS A 623 25.06 -14.66 26.01
CA LYS A 623 24.22 -13.49 25.75
C LYS A 623 24.43 -13.00 24.31
N ALA A 624 23.36 -13.07 23.53
CA ALA A 624 23.36 -12.75 22.11
C ALA A 624 23.15 -11.25 21.87
N VAL A 625 23.82 -10.72 20.85
CA VAL A 625 23.67 -9.33 20.38
C VAL A 625 23.00 -9.24 19.02
N ASP A 626 23.13 -10.27 18.20
CA ASP A 626 22.50 -10.35 16.88
C ASP A 626 22.19 -11.80 16.47
N ILE A 627 21.30 -11.94 15.49
CA ILE A 627 20.82 -13.21 14.93
C ILE A 627 20.65 -13.11 13.41
N ALA A 628 20.80 -14.23 12.71
CA ALA A 628 20.53 -14.34 11.28
C ALA A 628 20.03 -15.74 10.91
N CYS A 629 19.28 -15.84 9.82
CA CYS A 629 18.79 -17.11 9.27
C CYS A 629 19.06 -17.15 7.76
N GLY A 630 19.42 -18.32 7.26
CA GLY A 630 19.24 -18.68 5.86
C GLY A 630 17.99 -19.55 5.69
N ASN A 631 17.89 -20.25 4.56
CA ASN A 631 16.74 -21.11 4.28
C ASN A 631 16.53 -22.20 5.34
N HIS A 632 17.62 -22.88 5.75
CA HIS A 632 17.61 -24.02 6.67
C HIS A 632 18.73 -23.96 7.73
N VAL A 633 19.34 -22.79 7.91
CA VAL A 633 20.44 -22.55 8.86
C VAL A 633 20.17 -21.31 9.70
N SER A 634 20.77 -21.28 10.88
CA SER A 634 20.59 -20.25 11.89
C SER A 634 21.92 -19.87 12.51
N PHE A 635 22.06 -18.58 12.84
CA PHE A 635 23.28 -18.00 13.40
C PHE A 635 22.97 -17.10 14.58
N ILE A 636 23.86 -17.12 15.57
CA ILE A 636 23.81 -16.29 16.77
C ILE A 636 25.18 -15.65 16.96
N ILE A 637 25.20 -14.32 17.15
CA ILE A 637 26.41 -13.56 17.50
C ILE A 637 26.34 -13.18 18.98
N ASP A 638 27.38 -13.49 19.75
CA ASP A 638 27.47 -13.12 21.16
C ASP A 638 28.11 -11.74 21.39
N GLU A 639 28.09 -11.25 22.64
CA GLU A 639 28.70 -9.96 23.04
C GLU A 639 30.21 -9.87 22.75
N LYS A 640 30.90 -11.00 22.55
CA LYS A 640 32.33 -11.04 22.22
C LYS A 640 32.57 -11.05 20.70
N GLY A 641 31.52 -11.07 19.89
CA GLY A 641 31.60 -11.18 18.43
C GLY A 641 31.91 -12.59 17.94
N LYS A 642 31.68 -13.62 18.76
CA LYS A 642 31.79 -15.02 18.37
C LYS A 642 30.47 -15.51 17.80
N VAL A 643 30.56 -16.44 16.85
CA VAL A 643 29.41 -16.92 16.08
C VAL A 643 29.13 -18.37 16.39
N TYR A 644 27.87 -18.66 16.70
CA TYR A 644 27.34 -20.00 16.86
C TYR A 644 26.39 -20.27 15.69
N SER A 645 26.57 -21.42 15.03
CA SER A 645 25.77 -21.84 13.88
C SER A 645 25.18 -23.23 14.08
N PHE A 646 24.01 -23.46 13.48
CA PHE A 646 23.25 -24.71 13.53
C PHE A 646 22.26 -24.78 12.36
N GLY A 647 21.77 -25.97 12.04
CA GLY A 647 20.96 -26.24 10.86
C GLY A 647 21.62 -27.23 9.91
N THR A 648 21.18 -27.22 8.64
CA THR A 648 21.65 -28.19 7.66
C THR A 648 23.06 -27.95 7.15
N GLY A 649 23.80 -29.03 6.91
CA GLY A 649 25.17 -28.99 6.38
C GLY A 649 25.30 -29.11 4.87
N THR A 650 24.22 -29.37 4.14
CA THR A 650 24.27 -29.69 2.69
C THR A 650 25.00 -28.65 1.85
N SER A 651 24.81 -27.36 2.14
CA SER A 651 25.48 -26.25 1.43
C SER A 651 26.64 -25.63 2.20
N LEU A 652 27.16 -26.31 3.23
CA LEU A 652 28.32 -25.90 4.04
C LEU A 652 28.18 -24.55 4.78
N GLN A 653 26.99 -23.93 4.75
CA GLN A 653 26.74 -22.56 5.23
C GLN A 653 27.09 -22.37 6.70
N HIS A 654 26.81 -23.37 7.55
CA HIS A 654 27.11 -23.27 8.98
C HIS A 654 28.60 -23.47 9.30
N GLY A 655 29.45 -23.84 8.33
CA GLY A 655 30.91 -23.96 8.49
C GLY A 655 31.40 -25.07 9.42
N HIS A 656 30.65 -26.18 9.54
CA HIS A 656 31.04 -27.37 10.34
C HIS A 656 31.18 -28.64 9.48
N GLY A 657 31.29 -28.48 8.16
CA GLY A 657 31.22 -29.58 7.20
C GLY A 657 29.79 -29.86 6.73
N GLU A 658 29.55 -31.07 6.26
CA GLU A 658 28.34 -31.49 5.53
C GLU A 658 27.26 -32.06 6.47
N ASP A 659 27.61 -32.39 7.71
CA ASP A 659 26.68 -32.95 8.70
C ASP A 659 25.82 -31.86 9.34
N ASP A 660 24.52 -32.16 9.49
CA ASP A 660 23.58 -31.29 10.21
C ASP A 660 24.02 -31.04 11.66
N VAL A 661 23.96 -29.77 12.08
CA VAL A 661 24.29 -29.33 13.43
C VAL A 661 23.01 -29.02 14.19
N LYS A 662 22.64 -29.90 15.13
CA LYS A 662 21.35 -29.84 15.85
C LYS A 662 21.29 -28.87 17.03
N THR A 663 22.44 -28.43 17.53
CA THR A 663 22.56 -27.49 18.65
C THR A 663 23.59 -26.41 18.32
N PRO A 664 23.46 -25.18 18.85
CA PRO A 664 24.38 -24.09 18.54
C PRO A 664 25.83 -24.48 18.79
N ARG A 665 26.62 -24.50 17.71
CA ARG A 665 28.04 -24.87 17.76
C ARG A 665 28.90 -23.66 17.39
N LEU A 666 29.90 -23.37 18.22
CA LEU A 666 30.86 -22.29 17.99
C LEU A 666 31.61 -22.54 16.67
N MET A 667 31.51 -21.61 15.74
CA MET A 667 32.31 -21.64 14.51
C MET A 667 33.77 -21.35 14.83
N SER A 668 34.66 -22.25 14.43
CA SER A 668 36.10 -22.11 14.64
C SER A 668 36.85 -22.31 13.32
N SER A 669 37.70 -21.34 12.98
CA SER A 669 38.55 -21.35 11.79
C SER A 669 39.64 -20.29 11.97
N LYS A 670 40.69 -20.34 11.13
CA LYS A 670 41.79 -19.35 11.15
C LYS A 670 41.30 -17.89 11.27
N TYR A 671 40.23 -17.53 10.58
CA TYR A 671 39.67 -16.17 10.62
C TYR A 671 38.63 -15.97 11.72
N MET A 672 37.76 -16.96 11.98
CA MET A 672 36.72 -16.86 13.03
C MET A 672 37.31 -16.83 14.45
N ASP A 673 38.49 -17.40 14.63
CA ASP A 673 39.16 -17.44 15.93
C ASP A 673 39.76 -16.08 16.30
N ILE A 674 40.26 -15.33 15.31
CA ILE A 674 40.98 -14.06 15.51
C ILE A 674 40.11 -12.83 15.25
N LYS A 675 39.10 -12.92 14.37
CA LYS A 675 38.20 -11.81 14.06
C LYS A 675 36.97 -11.83 14.95
N LYS A 676 36.40 -10.64 15.16
CA LYS A 676 35.07 -10.47 15.76
C LYS A 676 34.08 -10.22 14.63
N ILE A 677 32.90 -10.82 14.68
CA ILE A 677 31.87 -10.62 13.67
C ILE A 677 30.88 -9.56 14.15
N ALA A 678 30.57 -8.60 13.28
CA ALA A 678 29.63 -7.52 13.50
C ALA A 678 28.24 -7.84 12.91
N ASN A 679 28.20 -8.51 11.75
CA ASN A 679 26.95 -8.86 11.10
C ASN A 679 27.07 -10.11 10.23
N ILE A 680 25.93 -10.77 9.98
CA ILE A 680 25.83 -11.97 9.16
C ILE A 680 24.62 -11.80 8.25
N THR A 681 24.81 -12.07 6.97
CA THR A 681 23.73 -12.26 6.00
C THR A 681 23.86 -13.63 5.36
N VAL A 682 22.74 -14.24 5.02
CA VAL A 682 22.68 -15.64 4.60
C VAL A 682 21.81 -15.75 3.36
N GLY A 683 22.33 -16.37 2.30
CA GLY A 683 21.56 -16.72 1.12
C GLY A 683 20.99 -18.13 1.20
N ALA A 684 20.67 -18.71 0.05
CA ALA A 684 20.13 -20.06 -0.03
C ALA A 684 21.23 -21.10 0.21
N GLN A 685 22.43 -20.83 -0.32
CA GLN A 685 23.54 -21.78 -0.31
C GLN A 685 24.88 -21.17 0.17
N HIS A 686 24.90 -19.88 0.52
CA HIS A 686 26.08 -19.20 1.04
C HIS A 686 25.81 -18.41 2.32
N THR A 687 26.87 -18.05 3.02
CA THR A 687 26.83 -17.16 4.18
C THR A 687 27.98 -16.15 4.10
N ILE A 688 27.64 -14.90 4.37
CA ILE A 688 28.57 -13.77 4.33
C ILE A 688 28.64 -13.16 5.73
N PHE A 689 29.86 -12.94 6.20
CA PHE A 689 30.16 -12.36 7.52
C PHE A 689 30.84 -11.02 7.34
N LEU A 690 30.40 -10.02 8.09
CA LEU A 690 31.08 -8.73 8.21
C LEU A 690 31.87 -8.72 9.51
N THR A 691 33.17 -8.55 9.42
CA THR A 691 34.04 -8.42 10.60
C THR A 691 33.90 -7.04 11.25
N LYS A 692 34.14 -6.98 12.56
CA LYS A 692 34.35 -5.75 13.31
C LYS A 692 35.83 -5.40 13.28
N GLU A 693 36.14 -4.11 13.14
CA GLU A 693 37.51 -3.61 13.29
C GLU A 693 38.13 -3.93 14.66
#